data_AF-A0A7V8XV63-F1
#
_entry.id   AF-A0A7V8XV63-F1
#
_cell.length_a   1.000
_cell.length_b   1.000
_cell.length_c   1.000
_cell.angle_alpha   90.00
_cell.angle_beta   90.00
_cell.angle_gamma   90.00
#
_symmetry.space_group_name_H-M   'P 1'
#
loop_
_entity.id
_entity.type
_entity.pdbx_description
1 polymer ?
#
loop_
_entity_poly.entity_id
_entity_poly.type
_entity_poly.pdbx_seq_one_letter_code
_entity_poly.pdbx_strand_id
1 'polypeptide(L)'
;MPRACRRAAAGFCVVLTMWWTATASAQLDPLLFAKRVPPTVIIVVDTSMRMLDDGIGNYYDPNDYVVSNDTAVASALGVSGATRYRRKYSLLQYENVQDAVTKFEALTIGATPDTSSAYATFFSSTRLEMAKSGIDRAVSENAGIGYRWGLIKLRQLTPAWRAPSNCDKPVRVTWNAALDSVKDSNPCNTGSNGRFGIFVPTTAATNFSLETLYGGSARVVTPAANTSASVLTVVRRGIGDASGLIPAGGGTRNYTDRPIAHALDDARATAVAAMVADTVTNRSCRNTVVVLITSGKDEGDANYTAAHDAGAIASTFLNVVASGTTKRVPIHVLAIRPAGGDVASLQTIAANSGGRYVNVTSAAQIAANINYAVQAGFSRSTDFDSGTASEYVPVSPIVGTVNLEGAKDALGNALPDTDITANPGGQPLPQRSNVMLTAGFSLPGFDGVLRAFRVYKPQTDGTKPTGWKFVNDGTRLWPDLDGRPGLAGQARTPGDPDDRNIYTFIPDGAGGGSVVAFTAANEPTLRTHLNMTSSASSIISMVRSQQLGAIIGSTPALMDVPSLDPPPDEDYGFADSAGSFAATYKNRRAMIFFGGNNGMIHAVDARTGYEMWAFIPYNLLPKLKTLEDGQPVEQFDYFVDSSPKIAEVKVQGVWRSLLIIGQGPGGTFYQAFDVTDAGMNVAPELDGAAAVQNLLNQFDAPNESIQFKWSFPNYSSFDPSYTATFTVTDGTSGGKVKLFGDLKSSATTAEKSVGFTWSDPAVGPLDGGRSTNAVIVGSGYFPDIETLIPSRGASAPKAGRALY
;
A
#
# COMPACT_ATOMS: atom_id res chain seq x y z
N MET A 1 -22.56 -38.03 55.98
CA MET A 1 -21.17 -37.98 56.51
C MET A 1 -20.41 -39.18 55.98
N PRO A 2 -19.09 -39.11 55.72
CA PRO A 2 -18.22 -37.95 55.45
C PRO A 2 -17.46 -38.11 54.10
N ARG A 3 -17.06 -37.06 53.35
CA ARG A 3 -15.95 -36.09 53.55
C ARG A 3 -14.58 -36.74 53.84
N ALA A 4 -13.81 -37.07 52.80
CA ALA A 4 -12.34 -36.95 52.70
C ALA A 4 -11.87 -37.54 51.34
N CYS A 5 -10.72 -37.09 50.81
CA CYS A 5 -10.03 -37.63 49.63
C CYS A 5 -10.48 -37.19 48.22
N ARG A 6 -10.55 -35.87 47.95
CA ARG A 6 -10.21 -35.30 46.62
C ARG A 6 -9.59 -33.91 46.76
N ARG A 7 -8.45 -33.83 47.45
CA ARG A 7 -7.53 -32.68 47.46
C ARG A 7 -6.09 -33.21 47.47
N ALA A 8 -5.62 -33.72 46.33
CA ALA A 8 -4.22 -34.09 46.15
C ALA A 8 -3.77 -34.18 44.67
N ALA A 9 -4.69 -34.24 43.70
CA ALA A 9 -4.31 -34.43 42.29
C ALA A 9 -4.27 -33.15 41.43
N ALA A 10 -4.70 -31.99 41.95
CA ALA A 10 -4.70 -30.73 41.18
C ALA A 10 -3.38 -29.91 41.34
N GLY A 11 -2.54 -30.24 42.31
CA GLY A 11 -1.30 -29.49 42.60
C GLY A 11 -0.09 -29.90 41.77
N PHE A 12 -0.11 -31.07 41.11
CA PHE A 12 1.08 -31.61 40.44
C PHE A 12 1.14 -31.30 38.92
N CYS A 13 0.03 -30.89 38.30
CA CYS A 13 0.02 -30.49 36.88
C CYS A 13 0.38 -29.02 36.64
N VAL A 14 0.38 -28.16 37.68
CA VAL A 14 0.72 -26.73 37.55
C VAL A 14 2.24 -26.48 37.66
N VAL A 15 3.00 -27.40 38.26
CA VAL A 15 4.45 -27.22 38.48
C VAL A 15 5.30 -27.70 37.30
N LEU A 16 4.80 -28.65 36.49
CA LEU A 16 5.55 -29.19 35.34
C LEU A 16 5.44 -28.36 34.05
N THR A 17 4.54 -27.38 33.97
CA THR A 17 4.44 -26.43 32.84
C THR A 17 5.28 -25.16 33.02
N MET A 18 5.87 -24.92 34.20
CA MET A 18 6.72 -23.76 34.46
C MET A 18 8.20 -23.96 34.09
N TRP A 19 8.61 -25.18 33.70
CA TRP A 19 10.03 -25.53 33.49
C TRP A 19 10.42 -25.78 32.03
N TRP A 20 9.54 -25.42 31.10
CA TRP A 20 9.88 -25.24 29.69
C TRP A 20 9.38 -23.87 29.28
N THR A 21 10.15 -22.82 29.58
CA THR A 21 10.10 -21.61 28.76
C THR A 21 10.72 -21.97 27.41
N ALA A 22 10.02 -22.76 26.60
CA ALA A 22 10.07 -22.48 25.19
C ALA A 22 9.61 -21.02 25.12
N THR A 23 10.52 -20.12 24.76
CA THR A 23 10.13 -18.79 24.28
C THR A 23 9.01 -19.06 23.29
N ALA A 24 7.77 -18.78 23.70
CA ALA A 24 6.66 -18.72 22.79
C ALA A 24 7.02 -17.52 21.90
N SER A 25 7.74 -17.79 20.82
CA SER A 25 7.94 -16.82 19.76
C SER A 25 6.55 -16.62 19.18
N ALA A 26 5.80 -15.67 19.75
CA ALA A 26 4.61 -15.16 19.11
C ALA A 26 5.01 -14.84 17.67
N GLN A 27 4.19 -15.25 16.70
CA GLN A 27 4.46 -14.92 15.31
C GLN A 27 4.34 -13.40 15.16
N LEU A 28 5.48 -12.69 15.27
CA LEU A 28 5.55 -11.23 15.27
C LEU A 28 5.23 -10.63 13.89
N ASP A 29 5.31 -11.45 12.84
CA ASP A 29 4.97 -11.10 11.47
C ASP A 29 3.77 -11.94 10.99
N PRO A 30 2.54 -11.39 11.04
CA PRO A 30 1.34 -12.06 10.54
C PRO A 30 1.45 -12.53 9.09
N LEU A 31 2.28 -11.91 8.25
CA LEU A 31 2.45 -12.26 6.84
C LEU A 31 3.51 -13.33 6.57
N LEU A 32 4.17 -13.88 7.60
CA LEU A 32 5.26 -14.84 7.43
C LEU A 32 4.87 -16.05 6.56
N PHE A 33 3.61 -16.49 6.60
CA PHE A 33 3.12 -17.59 5.76
C PHE A 33 3.18 -17.28 4.25
N ALA A 34 3.03 -16.01 3.86
CA ALA A 34 3.11 -15.56 2.47
C ALA A 34 4.56 -15.32 2.01
N LYS A 35 5.50 -15.12 2.94
CA LYS A 35 6.91 -14.76 2.66
C LYS A 35 7.85 -15.95 2.41
N ARG A 36 7.33 -17.18 2.28
CA ARG A 36 8.14 -18.41 2.24
C ARG A 36 9.15 -18.48 1.10
N VAL A 37 8.80 -17.98 -0.10
CA VAL A 37 9.66 -18.01 -1.29
C VAL A 37 9.76 -16.60 -1.86
N PRO A 38 10.76 -15.80 -1.46
CA PRO A 38 10.93 -14.45 -1.98
C PRO A 38 11.17 -14.42 -3.49
N PRO A 39 10.69 -13.43 -4.24
CA PRO A 39 10.82 -13.43 -5.68
C PRO A 39 12.22 -13.07 -6.17
N THR A 40 12.46 -13.31 -7.47
CA THR A 40 13.53 -12.65 -8.21
C THR A 40 12.96 -11.40 -8.86
N VAL A 41 13.54 -10.23 -8.59
CA VAL A 41 13.11 -8.95 -9.16
C VAL A 41 14.26 -8.33 -9.94
N ILE A 42 14.06 -8.11 -11.23
CA ILE A 42 15.07 -7.53 -12.14
C ILE A 42 14.62 -6.13 -12.51
N ILE A 43 15.34 -5.12 -12.04
CA ILE A 43 15.09 -3.73 -12.38
C ILE A 43 15.94 -3.38 -13.60
N VAL A 44 15.29 -2.92 -14.67
CA VAL A 44 15.92 -2.38 -15.87
C VAL A 44 15.74 -0.87 -15.85
N VAL A 45 16.85 -0.13 -15.84
CA VAL A 45 16.83 1.33 -15.76
C VAL A 45 17.31 1.91 -17.09
N ASP A 46 16.46 2.71 -17.72
CA ASP A 46 16.83 3.60 -18.80
C ASP A 46 18.01 4.48 -18.35
N THR A 47 19.05 4.51 -19.17
CA THR A 47 20.27 5.31 -18.98
C THR A 47 20.59 6.08 -20.26
N SER A 48 19.57 6.39 -21.05
CA SER A 48 19.65 7.36 -22.14
C SER A 48 19.82 8.77 -21.59
N MET A 49 20.27 9.69 -22.45
CA MET A 49 20.47 11.09 -22.10
C MET A 49 19.21 11.76 -21.51
N ARG A 50 18.01 11.33 -21.93
CA ARG A 50 16.72 11.89 -21.49
C ARG A 50 16.39 11.62 -20.04
N MET A 51 17.17 10.80 -19.36
CA MET A 51 17.02 10.59 -17.92
C MET A 51 17.51 11.79 -17.09
N LEU A 52 18.28 12.72 -17.68
CA LEU A 52 18.62 14.02 -17.08
C LEU A 52 17.57 15.11 -17.33
N ASP A 53 16.50 14.80 -18.09
CA ASP A 53 15.35 15.67 -18.20
C ASP A 53 14.38 15.47 -17.02
N ASP A 54 13.52 16.44 -16.75
CA ASP A 54 12.38 16.31 -15.81
C ASP A 54 11.08 15.80 -16.47
N GLY A 55 11.09 15.65 -17.80
CA GLY A 55 9.92 15.24 -18.59
C GLY A 55 8.87 16.31 -18.83
N ILE A 56 9.11 17.53 -18.36
CA ILE A 56 8.26 18.71 -18.60
C ILE A 56 9.05 19.74 -19.42
N GLY A 57 10.13 19.29 -20.06
CA GLY A 57 10.91 20.08 -21.00
C GLY A 57 12.10 20.80 -20.38
N ASN A 58 12.61 20.43 -19.21
CA ASN A 58 13.91 20.96 -18.74
C ASN A 58 14.96 19.84 -18.65
N TYR A 59 16.12 20.10 -19.26
CA TYR A 59 17.33 19.30 -19.13
C TYR A 59 18.22 19.88 -18.04
N TYR A 60 18.71 19.05 -17.13
CA TYR A 60 19.54 19.46 -16.00
C TYR A 60 21.00 19.13 -16.30
N ASP A 61 21.82 20.18 -16.43
CA ASP A 61 23.24 20.02 -16.72
C ASP A 61 23.99 19.47 -15.49
N PRO A 62 24.75 18.37 -15.61
CA PRO A 62 25.47 17.78 -14.48
C PRO A 62 26.55 18.67 -13.86
N ASN A 63 27.05 19.68 -14.59
CA ASN A 63 28.17 20.49 -14.13
C ASN A 63 27.79 21.51 -13.04
N ASP A 64 28.71 21.71 -12.09
CA ASP A 64 28.67 22.76 -11.08
C ASP A 64 29.54 23.94 -11.56
N TYR A 65 28.92 25.09 -11.83
CA TYR A 65 29.58 26.25 -12.41
C TYR A 65 30.06 27.20 -11.33
N VAL A 66 31.30 27.68 -11.46
CA VAL A 66 31.91 28.65 -10.54
C VAL A 66 31.74 30.06 -11.10
N VAL A 67 31.21 30.99 -10.29
CA VAL A 67 30.93 32.38 -10.72
C VAL A 67 32.19 33.12 -11.14
N SER A 68 33.32 32.91 -10.45
CA SER A 68 34.60 33.56 -10.78
C SER A 68 35.18 33.13 -12.13
N ASN A 69 34.75 31.99 -12.68
CA ASN A 69 35.22 31.52 -13.98
C ASN A 69 34.56 32.26 -15.15
N ASP A 70 33.34 32.78 -14.95
CA ASP A 70 32.64 33.60 -15.93
C ASP A 70 31.58 34.49 -15.24
N THR A 71 32.04 35.66 -14.78
CA THR A 71 31.19 36.61 -14.05
C THR A 71 30.15 37.27 -14.95
N ALA A 72 30.47 37.46 -16.24
CA ALA A 72 29.54 38.04 -17.21
C ALA A 72 28.36 37.11 -17.47
N VAL A 73 28.62 35.81 -17.69
CA VAL A 73 27.56 34.80 -17.86
C VAL A 73 26.76 34.64 -16.57
N ALA A 74 27.40 34.55 -15.41
CA ALA A 74 26.70 34.43 -14.13
C ALA A 74 25.74 35.61 -13.92
N SER A 75 26.20 36.84 -14.18
CA SER A 75 25.37 38.04 -14.07
C SER A 75 24.22 38.03 -15.08
N ALA A 76 24.46 37.63 -16.33
CA ALA A 76 23.44 37.54 -17.37
C ALA A 76 22.36 36.49 -17.06
N LEU A 77 22.71 35.42 -16.33
CA LEU A 77 21.78 34.40 -15.83
C LEU A 77 21.11 34.77 -14.50
N GLY A 78 21.32 35.99 -14.00
CA GLY A 78 20.71 36.48 -12.77
C GLY A 78 21.32 35.90 -11.48
N VAL A 79 22.54 35.37 -11.54
CA VAL A 79 23.25 34.84 -10.37
C VAL A 79 23.93 35.99 -9.62
N SER A 80 23.45 36.29 -8.40
CA SER A 80 23.97 37.37 -7.55
C SER A 80 24.32 36.86 -6.15
N GLY A 81 25.45 37.31 -5.60
CA GLY A 81 25.90 36.97 -4.23
C GLY A 81 26.27 35.50 -4.01
N ALA A 82 26.35 34.70 -5.08
CA ALA A 82 26.63 33.27 -5.06
C ALA A 82 28.08 32.98 -5.48
N THR A 83 28.65 31.86 -5.02
CA THR A 83 29.98 31.41 -5.49
C THR A 83 29.87 30.37 -6.59
N ARG A 84 28.78 29.62 -6.58
CA ARG A 84 28.48 28.55 -7.53
C ARG A 84 27.03 28.59 -7.99
N TYR A 85 26.77 27.97 -9.13
CA TYR A 85 25.43 27.83 -9.69
C TYR A 85 25.33 26.60 -10.59
N ARG A 86 24.12 26.08 -10.74
CA ARG A 86 23.79 24.96 -11.64
C ARG A 86 22.89 25.46 -12.77
N ARG A 87 23.00 24.85 -13.95
CA ARG A 87 22.29 25.29 -15.17
C ARG A 87 21.25 24.27 -15.60
N LYS A 88 20.10 24.76 -16.05
CA LYS A 88 19.08 23.97 -16.75
C LYS A 88 18.75 24.58 -18.10
N TYR A 89 18.51 23.73 -19.09
CA TYR A 89 18.17 24.11 -20.45
C TYR A 89 16.72 23.73 -20.74
N SER A 90 15.90 24.71 -21.13
CA SER A 90 14.50 24.46 -21.47
C SER A 90 14.36 24.05 -22.94
N LEU A 91 13.57 23.02 -23.20
CA LEU A 91 13.33 22.37 -24.48
C LEU A 91 14.63 22.02 -25.22
N LEU A 92 15.60 21.41 -24.51
CA LEU A 92 16.86 20.98 -25.11
C LEU A 92 16.61 19.91 -26.20
N GLN A 93 17.03 20.24 -27.42
CA GLN A 93 16.92 19.39 -28.60
C GLN A 93 18.24 19.39 -29.38
N TYR A 94 18.40 18.41 -30.27
CA TYR A 94 19.50 18.41 -31.22
C TYR A 94 19.19 19.35 -32.38
N GLU A 95 20.23 20.01 -32.90
CA GLU A 95 20.11 20.80 -34.12
C GLU A 95 19.89 19.91 -35.36
N ASN A 96 19.29 20.48 -36.40
CA ASN A 96 19.09 19.82 -37.70
C ASN A 96 20.41 19.42 -38.36
N VAL A 97 21.41 20.29 -38.21
CA VAL A 97 22.77 20.06 -38.68
C VAL A 97 23.64 19.98 -37.43
N GLN A 98 24.35 18.87 -37.29
CA GLN A 98 25.29 18.66 -36.20
C GLN A 98 26.69 18.58 -36.81
N ASP A 99 27.59 19.44 -36.36
CA ASP A 99 28.96 19.52 -36.84
C ASP A 99 29.97 19.73 -35.70
N ALA A 100 31.19 20.13 -36.03
CA ALA A 100 32.23 20.35 -35.04
C ALA A 100 31.94 21.52 -34.07
N VAL A 101 30.93 22.35 -34.31
CA VAL A 101 30.61 23.56 -33.53
C VAL A 101 29.12 23.71 -33.16
N THR A 102 28.22 22.94 -33.77
CA THR A 102 26.77 22.93 -33.55
C THR A 102 26.30 21.52 -33.19
N LYS A 103 25.44 21.40 -32.18
CA LYS A 103 24.87 20.11 -31.77
C LYS A 103 23.52 20.23 -31.11
N PHE A 104 23.38 21.20 -30.19
CA PHE A 104 22.18 21.36 -29.38
C PHE A 104 21.60 22.77 -29.53
N GLU A 105 20.27 22.85 -29.46
CA GLU A 105 19.52 24.08 -29.26
C GLU A 105 18.60 23.96 -28.05
N ALA A 106 18.36 25.09 -27.39
CA ALA A 106 17.40 25.20 -26.29
C ALA A 106 16.63 26.50 -26.43
N LEU A 107 15.39 26.51 -25.93
CA LEU A 107 14.56 27.72 -25.92
C LEU A 107 15.19 28.80 -25.03
N THR A 108 15.58 28.42 -23.81
CA THR A 108 16.22 29.29 -22.84
C THR A 108 17.11 28.49 -21.89
N ILE A 109 17.90 29.21 -21.09
CA ILE A 109 18.76 28.67 -20.04
C ILE A 109 18.44 29.37 -18.72
N GLY A 110 18.37 28.59 -17.64
CA GLY A 110 18.19 29.09 -16.28
C GLY A 110 19.33 28.68 -15.38
N ALA A 111 19.60 29.49 -14.34
CA ALA A 111 20.59 29.21 -13.32
C ALA A 111 19.95 29.10 -11.92
N THR A 112 20.45 28.17 -11.12
CA THR A 112 20.11 28.03 -9.70
C THR A 112 21.38 28.31 -8.89
N PRO A 113 21.47 29.42 -8.12
CA PRO A 113 22.63 29.75 -7.31
C PRO A 113 22.74 28.89 -6.04
N ASP A 114 23.96 28.71 -5.52
CA ASP A 114 24.25 28.00 -4.26
C ASP A 114 23.63 28.62 -3.00
N THR A 115 23.22 29.89 -3.08
CA THR A 115 22.44 30.60 -2.06
C THR A 115 20.96 30.21 -2.03
N SER A 116 20.45 29.52 -3.06
CA SER A 116 19.07 29.04 -3.13
C SER A 116 18.92 27.67 -2.47
N SER A 117 17.84 27.48 -1.72
CA SER A 117 17.47 26.15 -1.18
C SER A 117 17.25 25.11 -2.29
N ALA A 118 16.85 25.54 -3.49
CA ALA A 118 16.69 24.67 -4.67
C ALA A 118 18.02 24.13 -5.22
N TYR A 119 19.17 24.68 -4.78
CA TYR A 119 20.49 24.21 -5.23
C TYR A 119 20.75 22.77 -4.79
N ALA A 120 20.46 22.45 -3.53
CA ALA A 120 20.67 21.13 -2.96
C ALA A 120 19.78 20.07 -3.62
N THR A 121 18.55 20.44 -3.96
CA THR A 121 17.55 19.55 -4.59
C THR A 121 17.49 19.69 -6.11
N PHE A 122 18.46 20.37 -6.73
CA PHE A 122 18.44 20.72 -8.16
C PHE A 122 18.13 19.53 -9.08
N PHE A 123 18.75 18.37 -8.83
CA PHE A 123 18.56 17.17 -9.66
C PHE A 123 17.35 16.32 -9.27
N SER A 124 16.68 16.60 -8.15
CA SER A 124 15.59 15.75 -7.61
C SER A 124 14.42 15.56 -8.56
N SER A 125 14.20 16.52 -9.46
CA SER A 125 13.14 16.49 -10.48
C SER A 125 13.53 15.77 -11.76
N THR A 126 14.81 15.40 -11.93
CA THR A 126 15.24 14.59 -13.07
C THR A 126 14.62 13.21 -12.99
N ARG A 127 14.34 12.60 -14.15
CA ARG A 127 13.85 11.23 -14.23
C ARG A 127 14.80 10.24 -13.59
N LEU A 128 16.11 10.45 -13.72
CA LEU A 128 17.13 9.59 -13.10
C LEU A 128 17.06 9.62 -11.58
N GLU A 129 17.02 10.79 -10.95
CA GLU A 129 16.93 10.85 -9.49
C GLU A 129 15.57 10.36 -8.97
N MET A 130 14.47 10.60 -9.70
CA MET A 130 13.18 10.01 -9.36
C MET A 130 13.24 8.47 -9.42
N ALA A 131 13.83 7.89 -10.47
CA ALA A 131 14.04 6.45 -10.61
C ALA A 131 14.88 5.90 -9.45
N LYS A 132 16.04 6.50 -9.20
CA LYS A 132 16.96 6.09 -8.13
C LYS A 132 16.30 6.16 -6.75
N SER A 133 15.60 7.25 -6.45
CA SER A 133 14.89 7.43 -5.18
C SER A 133 13.75 6.43 -4.99
N GLY A 134 12.98 6.14 -6.05
CA GLY A 134 11.93 5.12 -5.98
C GLY A 134 12.49 3.70 -5.79
N ILE A 135 13.57 3.36 -6.49
CA ILE A 135 14.29 2.09 -6.30
C ILE A 135 14.86 1.99 -4.88
N ASP A 136 15.53 3.05 -4.39
CA ASP A 136 16.10 3.09 -3.06
C ASP A 136 15.06 2.79 -1.97
N ARG A 137 13.89 3.43 -2.08
CA ARG A 137 12.77 3.22 -1.14
C ARG A 137 12.27 1.78 -1.17
N ALA A 138 11.84 1.28 -2.33
CA ALA A 138 11.26 -0.05 -2.45
C ALA A 138 12.24 -1.19 -2.11
N VAL A 139 13.52 -1.07 -2.51
CA VAL A 139 14.55 -2.08 -2.19
C VAL A 139 14.92 -2.03 -0.70
N SER A 140 14.99 -0.84 -0.10
CA SER A 140 15.26 -0.71 1.35
C SER A 140 14.14 -1.30 2.20
N GLU A 141 12.90 -1.19 1.72
CA GLU A 141 11.72 -1.76 2.36
C GLU A 141 11.57 -3.27 2.13
N ASN A 142 12.24 -3.83 1.12
CA ASN A 142 12.23 -5.26 0.77
C ASN A 142 13.65 -5.86 0.76
N ALA A 143 14.39 -5.61 1.85
CA ALA A 143 15.80 -5.95 1.99
C ALA A 143 16.06 -7.30 2.70
N GLY A 144 15.06 -8.19 2.80
CA GLY A 144 15.22 -9.49 3.45
C GLY A 144 16.26 -10.38 2.78
N ILE A 145 16.91 -11.26 3.55
CA ILE A 145 18.04 -12.09 3.08
C ILE A 145 17.70 -13.03 1.91
N GLY A 146 16.42 -13.39 1.76
CA GLY A 146 15.97 -14.29 0.70
C GLY A 146 15.64 -13.61 -0.63
N TYR A 147 15.55 -12.26 -0.66
CA TYR A 147 15.21 -11.51 -1.87
C TYR A 147 16.36 -11.55 -2.89
N ARG A 148 16.01 -11.68 -4.17
CA ARG A 148 16.98 -11.71 -5.28
C ARG A 148 16.79 -10.50 -6.18
N TRP A 149 17.58 -9.46 -5.96
CA TRP A 149 17.52 -8.21 -6.71
C TRP A 149 18.54 -8.17 -7.84
N GLY A 150 18.08 -7.93 -9.05
CA GLY A 150 18.89 -7.62 -10.22
C GLY A 150 18.79 -6.16 -10.60
N LEU A 151 19.89 -5.59 -11.10
CA LEU A 151 19.91 -4.25 -11.67
C LEU A 151 20.63 -4.28 -13.02
N ILE A 152 19.92 -3.84 -14.05
CA ILE A 152 20.37 -3.75 -15.43
C ILE A 152 20.21 -2.30 -15.89
N LYS A 153 21.16 -1.82 -16.68
CA LYS A 153 21.09 -0.55 -17.39
C LYS A 153 21.13 -0.79 -18.90
N LEU A 154 20.91 0.24 -19.71
CA LEU A 154 21.07 0.15 -21.16
C LEU A 154 22.52 -0.23 -21.50
N ARG A 155 22.69 -0.92 -22.63
CA ARG A 155 24.01 -1.18 -23.21
C ARG A 155 24.67 0.15 -23.55
N GLN A 156 25.87 0.38 -23.04
CA GLN A 156 26.65 1.59 -23.27
C GLN A 156 28.12 1.21 -23.39
N LEU A 157 28.83 1.82 -24.34
CA LEU A 157 30.27 1.62 -24.49
C LEU A 157 31.01 2.74 -23.74
N THR A 158 31.74 2.34 -22.69
CA THR A 158 32.55 3.24 -21.83
C THR A 158 31.82 4.54 -21.45
N PRO A 159 30.64 4.47 -20.81
CA PRO A 159 29.92 5.67 -20.41
C PRO A 159 30.74 6.48 -19.39
N ALA A 160 30.78 7.80 -19.54
CA ALA A 160 31.55 8.67 -18.65
C ALA A 160 30.87 10.02 -18.42
N TRP A 161 30.96 10.52 -17.18
CA TRP A 161 30.71 11.93 -16.87
C TRP A 161 31.83 12.78 -17.45
N ARG A 162 31.48 13.97 -17.95
CA ARG A 162 32.45 14.92 -18.47
C ARG A 162 33.16 15.65 -17.33
N ALA A 163 34.49 15.78 -17.44
CA ALA A 163 35.25 16.66 -16.57
C ALA A 163 34.98 18.14 -16.92
N PRO A 164 35.16 19.11 -15.99
CA PRO A 164 34.94 20.54 -16.24
C PRO A 164 35.73 21.12 -17.43
N SER A 165 36.83 20.48 -17.82
CA SER A 165 37.64 20.87 -18.99
C SER A 165 37.19 20.23 -20.32
N ASN A 166 36.19 19.34 -20.32
CA ASN A 166 35.77 18.51 -21.45
C ASN A 166 34.24 18.46 -21.63
N CYS A 167 33.61 19.62 -21.74
CA CYS A 167 32.22 19.80 -22.15
C CYS A 167 31.90 19.30 -23.56
N ASP A 168 30.61 19.21 -23.87
CA ASP A 168 30.11 18.99 -25.24
C ASP A 168 30.03 20.31 -26.03
N LYS A 169 29.56 20.24 -27.29
CA LYS A 169 29.34 21.42 -28.13
C LYS A 169 28.34 22.37 -27.47
N PRO A 170 28.58 23.69 -27.54
CA PRO A 170 27.76 24.65 -26.81
C PRO A 170 26.35 24.72 -27.40
N VAL A 171 25.37 24.91 -26.52
CA VAL A 171 23.93 24.99 -26.81
C VAL A 171 23.60 26.37 -27.35
N ARG A 172 22.96 26.45 -28.52
CA ARG A 172 22.38 27.70 -29.03
C ARG A 172 21.08 28.01 -28.28
N VAL A 173 21.00 29.18 -27.66
CA VAL A 173 19.77 29.68 -27.03
C VAL A 173 19.04 30.61 -27.99
N THR A 174 17.73 30.44 -28.17
CA THR A 174 16.99 31.09 -29.26
C THR A 174 15.94 32.13 -28.84
N TRP A 175 15.50 32.16 -27.58
CA TRP A 175 14.38 33.01 -27.13
C TRP A 175 14.75 34.08 -26.10
N ASN A 176 16.03 34.26 -25.76
CA ASN A 176 16.45 35.25 -24.76
C ASN A 176 17.45 36.27 -25.35
N ALA A 177 16.92 37.37 -25.88
CA ALA A 177 17.72 38.42 -26.51
C ALA A 177 18.79 39.04 -25.59
N ALA A 178 18.60 38.99 -24.27
CA ALA A 178 19.61 39.45 -23.30
C ALA A 178 20.85 38.54 -23.26
N LEU A 179 20.76 37.31 -23.76
CA LEU A 179 21.84 36.34 -23.83
C LEU A 179 22.53 36.32 -25.20
N ASP A 180 21.98 36.99 -26.22
CA ASP A 180 22.50 36.99 -27.59
C ASP A 180 23.89 37.61 -27.73
N SER A 181 24.30 38.47 -26.79
CA SER A 181 25.63 39.08 -26.74
C SER A 181 26.57 38.42 -25.73
N VAL A 182 26.10 37.41 -25.00
CA VAL A 182 26.82 36.74 -23.91
C VAL A 182 27.29 35.36 -24.37
N LYS A 183 28.46 34.91 -23.90
CA LYS A 183 29.02 33.58 -24.18
C LYS A 183 29.89 33.12 -23.02
N ASP A 184 30.02 31.81 -22.86
CA ASP A 184 31.01 31.24 -21.95
C ASP A 184 32.44 31.52 -22.41
N SER A 185 33.29 31.90 -21.45
CA SER A 185 34.70 32.23 -21.60
C SER A 185 35.62 31.05 -21.27
N ASN A 186 35.05 29.93 -20.85
CA ASN A 186 35.73 28.70 -20.44
C ASN A 186 36.09 27.83 -21.68
N PRO A 187 36.87 26.73 -21.56
CA PRO A 187 37.44 26.00 -22.71
C PRO A 187 36.41 25.31 -23.63
N CYS A 188 35.12 25.48 -23.35
CA CYS A 188 33.98 24.97 -24.13
C CYS A 188 33.55 25.87 -25.28
N ASN A 189 34.10 27.09 -25.40
CA ASN A 189 33.75 28.00 -26.48
C ASN A 189 34.93 28.90 -26.89
N THR A 190 35.37 28.76 -28.14
CA THR A 190 36.10 29.78 -28.87
C THR A 190 35.23 30.29 -30.03
N GLY A 191 34.27 31.19 -29.77
CA GLY A 191 33.91 32.17 -30.82
C GLY A 191 32.53 32.82 -30.83
N SER A 192 31.43 32.19 -30.44
CA SER A 192 30.08 32.71 -30.82
C SER A 192 29.19 33.10 -29.65
N ASN A 193 28.54 34.27 -29.76
CA ASN A 193 27.58 34.77 -28.77
C ASN A 193 26.25 33.97 -28.81
N GLY A 194 25.48 33.99 -27.72
CA GLY A 194 24.22 33.24 -27.59
C GLY A 194 24.41 31.73 -27.42
N ARG A 195 25.63 31.30 -27.07
CA ARG A 195 25.99 29.88 -26.95
C ARG A 195 26.64 29.56 -25.60
N PHE A 196 26.14 28.52 -24.94
CA PHE A 196 26.52 28.15 -23.57
C PHE A 196 26.96 26.69 -23.50
N GLY A 197 28.01 26.40 -22.72
CA GLY A 197 28.57 25.07 -22.53
C GLY A 197 27.62 24.13 -21.79
N ILE A 198 27.70 22.85 -22.11
CA ILE A 198 26.88 21.78 -21.51
C ILE A 198 27.74 20.54 -21.29
N PHE A 199 27.50 19.80 -20.20
CA PHE A 199 28.31 18.65 -19.79
C PHE A 199 27.53 17.34 -19.87
N VAL A 200 26.93 17.10 -21.03
CA VAL A 200 26.19 15.88 -21.35
C VAL A 200 27.11 14.65 -21.24
N PRO A 201 26.74 13.58 -20.52
CA PRO A 201 27.57 12.37 -20.42
C PRO A 201 27.85 11.73 -21.78
N THR A 202 29.03 11.13 -21.92
CA THR A 202 29.50 10.56 -23.19
C THR A 202 29.45 9.05 -23.20
N THR A 203 29.29 8.48 -24.40
CA THR A 203 29.56 7.08 -24.71
C THR A 203 30.37 7.00 -26.00
N ALA A 204 31.21 5.98 -26.15
CA ALA A 204 32.10 5.85 -27.30
C ALA A 204 31.39 5.37 -28.59
N ALA A 205 30.16 4.87 -28.47
CA ALA A 205 29.31 4.47 -29.59
C ALA A 205 27.84 4.67 -29.22
N THR A 206 26.95 4.77 -30.21
CA THR A 206 25.50 4.76 -29.98
C THR A 206 25.08 3.48 -29.27
N ASN A 207 24.27 3.59 -28.22
CA ASN A 207 23.80 2.47 -27.42
C ASN A 207 23.13 1.41 -28.27
N PHE A 208 22.30 1.81 -29.25
CA PHE A 208 21.59 0.88 -30.14
C PHE A 208 22.49 0.08 -31.09
N SER A 209 23.76 0.48 -31.27
CA SER A 209 24.72 -0.27 -32.11
C SER A 209 25.35 -1.46 -31.38
N LEU A 210 25.09 -1.61 -30.09
CA LEU A 210 25.69 -2.63 -29.23
C LEU A 210 24.86 -3.92 -29.27
N GLU A 211 24.94 -4.66 -30.37
CA GLU A 211 24.13 -5.85 -30.65
C GLU A 211 24.48 -7.06 -29.76
N THR A 212 25.70 -7.13 -29.24
CA THR A 212 26.16 -8.30 -28.46
C THR A 212 25.37 -8.45 -27.16
N LEU A 213 24.64 -9.56 -27.07
CA LEU A 213 23.90 -9.99 -25.90
C LEU A 213 24.89 -10.37 -24.79
N TYR A 214 24.76 -9.73 -23.63
CA TYR A 214 25.46 -10.03 -22.38
C TYR A 214 27.00 -10.25 -22.37
N GLY A 215 27.75 -9.30 -21.79
CA GLY A 215 29.22 -9.37 -21.55
C GLY A 215 29.79 -8.42 -20.47
N GLY A 216 29.01 -8.02 -19.46
CA GLY A 216 29.51 -7.31 -18.26
C GLY A 216 29.15 -5.83 -18.12
N SER A 217 28.99 -5.06 -19.20
CA SER A 217 28.78 -3.59 -19.11
C SER A 217 27.33 -3.14 -18.83
N ALA A 218 26.32 -3.97 -19.12
CA ALA A 218 24.90 -3.66 -18.90
C ALA A 218 24.36 -4.22 -17.57
N ARG A 219 24.95 -5.31 -17.04
CA ARG A 219 24.62 -5.84 -15.71
C ARG A 219 25.34 -5.01 -14.67
N VAL A 220 24.57 -4.41 -13.78
CA VAL A 220 25.15 -3.73 -12.62
C VAL A 220 25.13 -4.66 -11.42
N VAL A 221 24.01 -5.37 -11.20
CA VAL A 221 23.86 -6.33 -10.10
C VAL A 221 23.26 -7.63 -10.64
N THR A 222 23.96 -8.75 -10.38
CA THR A 222 23.45 -10.10 -10.67
C THR A 222 22.41 -10.51 -9.64
N PRO A 223 21.20 -10.96 -10.03
CA PRO A 223 20.21 -11.44 -9.08
C PRO A 223 20.65 -12.70 -8.34
N ALA A 224 20.93 -12.54 -7.06
CA ALA A 224 21.27 -13.61 -6.11
C ALA A 224 20.64 -13.29 -4.74
N ALA A 225 20.60 -14.25 -3.83
CA ALA A 225 20.09 -14.00 -2.48
C ALA A 225 20.89 -12.86 -1.82
N ASN A 226 20.22 -12.03 -1.03
CA ASN A 226 20.83 -10.94 -0.25
C ASN A 226 21.57 -9.88 -1.09
N THR A 227 21.02 -9.51 -2.24
CA THR A 227 21.61 -8.54 -3.18
C THR A 227 21.04 -7.12 -3.08
N SER A 228 20.14 -6.86 -2.12
CA SER A 228 19.55 -5.54 -1.88
C SER A 228 20.63 -4.47 -1.66
N ALA A 229 21.62 -4.73 -0.80
CA ALA A 229 22.71 -3.80 -0.51
C ALA A 229 23.54 -3.44 -1.76
N SER A 230 23.73 -4.40 -2.69
CA SER A 230 24.44 -4.16 -3.95
C SER A 230 23.68 -3.19 -4.85
N VAL A 231 22.35 -3.32 -4.93
CA VAL A 231 21.49 -2.37 -5.67
C VAL A 231 21.52 -0.99 -5.01
N LEU A 232 21.36 -0.92 -3.70
CA LEU A 232 21.38 0.33 -2.93
C LEU A 232 22.72 1.07 -3.09
N THR A 233 23.84 0.35 -3.14
CA THR A 233 25.18 0.92 -3.36
C THR A 233 25.30 1.63 -4.71
N VAL A 234 24.55 1.21 -5.73
CA VAL A 234 24.55 1.85 -7.05
C VAL A 234 23.61 3.05 -7.07
N VAL A 235 22.35 2.85 -6.65
CA VAL A 235 21.32 3.90 -6.79
C VAL A 235 21.49 5.06 -5.80
N ARG A 236 22.27 4.89 -4.72
CA ARG A 236 22.60 5.99 -3.80
C ARG A 236 23.78 6.85 -4.26
N ARG A 237 24.46 6.49 -5.34
CA ARG A 237 25.56 7.30 -5.87
C ARG A 237 25.03 8.57 -6.51
N GLY A 238 25.66 9.71 -6.24
CA GLY A 238 25.23 11.01 -6.78
C GLY A 238 25.52 11.17 -8.27
N ILE A 239 24.89 12.19 -8.87
CA ILE A 239 25.26 12.68 -10.21
C ILE A 239 26.75 13.02 -10.23
N GLY A 240 27.47 12.57 -11.26
CA GLY A 240 28.92 12.77 -11.40
C GLY A 240 29.79 11.61 -10.89
N ASP A 241 29.23 10.63 -10.15
CA ASP A 241 29.98 9.44 -9.74
C ASP A 241 30.12 8.44 -10.90
N ALA A 242 31.36 8.10 -11.27
CA ALA A 242 31.67 7.19 -12.36
C ALA A 242 31.23 5.73 -12.13
N SER A 243 30.97 5.34 -10.87
CA SER A 243 30.45 4.01 -10.53
C SER A 243 28.93 3.99 -10.37
N GLY A 244 28.25 5.13 -10.58
CA GLY A 244 26.79 5.24 -10.56
C GLY A 244 26.12 4.87 -11.89
N LEU A 245 24.83 5.17 -12.00
CA LEU A 245 24.11 5.11 -13.27
C LEU A 245 24.41 6.36 -14.09
N ILE A 246 25.00 6.19 -15.26
CA ILE A 246 25.41 7.30 -16.14
C ILE A 246 24.43 7.39 -17.33
N PRO A 247 23.63 8.47 -17.42
CA PRO A 247 22.68 8.69 -18.50
C PRO A 247 23.40 9.23 -19.76
N ALA A 248 23.94 8.34 -20.59
CA ALA A 248 24.72 8.66 -21.79
C ALA A 248 24.07 8.06 -23.04
N GLY A 249 24.14 8.79 -24.15
CA GLY A 249 23.66 8.32 -25.45
C GLY A 249 24.11 9.23 -26.60
N GLY A 250 24.17 8.68 -27.81
CA GLY A 250 24.54 9.33 -29.06
C GLY A 250 23.32 9.68 -29.93
N GLY A 251 22.31 10.32 -29.33
CA GLY A 251 21.08 10.70 -30.02
C GLY A 251 21.27 11.74 -31.13
N THR A 252 20.24 11.93 -31.94
CA THR A 252 20.17 13.01 -32.95
C THR A 252 18.80 13.68 -32.90
N ARG A 253 18.53 14.59 -33.84
CA ARG A 253 17.20 15.23 -33.94
C ARG A 253 16.09 14.23 -34.24
N ASN A 254 16.43 13.08 -34.82
CA ASN A 254 15.45 12.09 -35.26
C ASN A 254 15.25 10.95 -34.25
N TYR A 255 16.15 10.76 -33.28
CA TYR A 255 16.09 9.62 -32.36
C TYR A 255 16.83 9.87 -31.04
N THR A 256 16.43 9.15 -29.97
CA THR A 256 16.90 9.35 -28.59
C THR A 256 17.97 8.36 -28.08
N ASP A 257 18.41 7.38 -28.87
CA ASP A 257 19.44 6.37 -28.51
C ASP A 257 19.12 5.63 -27.20
N ARG A 258 17.93 5.02 -27.19
CA ARG A 258 17.32 4.29 -26.08
C ARG A 258 16.86 2.91 -26.58
N PRO A 259 17.79 1.96 -26.76
CA PRO A 259 17.48 0.61 -27.24
C PRO A 259 16.87 -0.27 -26.13
N ILE A 260 15.58 -0.09 -25.88
CA ILE A 260 14.79 -0.91 -24.94
C ILE A 260 14.73 -2.36 -25.42
N ALA A 261 14.64 -2.64 -26.72
CA ALA A 261 14.64 -4.02 -27.22
C ALA A 261 15.88 -4.80 -26.74
N HIS A 262 17.07 -4.20 -26.81
CA HIS A 262 18.31 -4.80 -26.26
C HIS A 262 18.27 -4.98 -24.75
N ALA A 263 17.69 -4.00 -24.03
CA ALA A 263 17.54 -4.09 -22.58
C ALA A 263 16.59 -5.22 -22.16
N LEU A 264 15.55 -5.50 -22.96
CA LEU A 264 14.63 -6.63 -22.74
C LEU A 264 15.32 -7.97 -23.02
N ASP A 265 16.15 -8.07 -24.07
CA ASP A 265 16.98 -9.26 -24.29
C ASP A 265 17.90 -9.55 -23.09
N ASP A 266 18.54 -8.50 -22.56
CA ASP A 266 19.41 -8.61 -21.38
C ASP A 266 18.62 -9.00 -20.12
N ALA A 267 17.42 -8.44 -19.94
CA ALA A 267 16.52 -8.82 -18.85
C ALA A 267 16.09 -10.29 -18.94
N ARG A 268 15.76 -10.76 -20.15
CA ARG A 268 15.38 -12.16 -20.39
C ARG A 268 16.52 -13.11 -20.08
N ALA A 269 17.72 -12.82 -20.59
CA ALA A 269 18.91 -13.62 -20.31
C ALA A 269 19.25 -13.63 -18.82
N THR A 270 19.03 -12.52 -18.11
CA THR A 270 19.21 -12.44 -16.66
C THR A 270 18.17 -13.26 -15.90
N ALA A 271 16.91 -13.27 -16.34
CA ALA A 271 15.86 -14.12 -15.77
C ALA A 271 16.21 -15.61 -15.94
N VAL A 272 16.60 -16.01 -17.15
CA VAL A 272 17.06 -17.38 -17.44
C VAL A 272 18.24 -17.77 -16.54
N ALA A 273 19.26 -16.92 -16.43
CA ALA A 273 20.41 -17.18 -15.58
C ALA A 273 20.02 -17.30 -14.09
N ALA A 274 19.10 -16.47 -13.61
CA ALA A 274 18.61 -16.53 -12.24
C ALA A 274 17.82 -17.83 -11.95
N MET A 275 17.03 -18.31 -12.92
CA MET A 275 16.31 -19.58 -12.86
C MET A 275 17.28 -20.78 -12.88
N VAL A 276 18.31 -20.75 -13.73
CA VAL A 276 19.36 -21.79 -13.77
C VAL A 276 20.09 -21.88 -12.43
N ALA A 277 20.44 -20.72 -11.85
CA ALA A 277 21.14 -20.63 -10.57
C ALA A 277 20.25 -20.98 -9.35
N ASP A 278 18.93 -21.14 -9.53
CA ASP A 278 18.05 -21.54 -8.44
C ASP A 278 18.06 -23.06 -8.21
N THR A 279 17.68 -23.48 -7.02
CA THR A 279 17.46 -24.89 -6.67
C THR A 279 16.26 -25.46 -7.42
N VAL A 280 16.23 -26.78 -7.64
CA VAL A 280 15.10 -27.45 -8.33
C VAL A 280 13.76 -27.18 -7.65
N THR A 281 13.70 -27.25 -6.31
CA THR A 281 12.49 -27.01 -5.51
C THR A 281 11.99 -25.57 -5.63
N ASN A 282 12.89 -24.58 -5.55
CA ASN A 282 12.47 -23.19 -5.64
C ASN A 282 12.21 -22.75 -7.08
N ARG A 283 12.86 -23.36 -8.09
CA ARG A 283 12.66 -22.99 -9.49
C ARG A 283 11.22 -23.17 -9.96
N SER A 284 10.52 -24.18 -9.46
CA SER A 284 9.13 -24.43 -9.82
C SER A 284 8.14 -23.48 -9.15
N CYS A 285 8.49 -22.86 -8.03
CA CYS A 285 7.57 -22.02 -7.25
C CYS A 285 7.98 -20.54 -7.13
N ARG A 286 9.26 -20.21 -7.32
CA ARG A 286 9.78 -18.83 -7.26
C ARG A 286 9.41 -18.10 -8.54
N ASN A 287 8.70 -17.01 -8.38
CA ASN A 287 8.35 -16.14 -9.49
C ASN A 287 9.48 -15.14 -9.77
N THR A 288 9.61 -14.78 -11.05
CA THR A 288 10.56 -13.75 -11.50
C THR A 288 9.76 -12.62 -12.15
N VAL A 289 10.09 -11.38 -11.80
CA VAL A 289 9.42 -10.19 -12.31
C VAL A 289 10.46 -9.22 -12.85
N VAL A 290 10.16 -8.57 -13.97
CA VAL A 290 10.97 -7.49 -14.54
C VAL A 290 10.26 -6.16 -14.32
N VAL A 291 11.00 -5.15 -13.89
CA VAL A 291 10.53 -3.76 -13.77
C VAL A 291 11.34 -2.91 -14.73
N LEU A 292 10.73 -2.42 -15.81
CA LEU A 292 11.33 -1.49 -16.76
C LEU A 292 11.01 -0.06 -16.36
N ILE A 293 12.00 0.70 -15.93
CA ILE A 293 11.88 2.13 -15.63
C ILE A 293 12.45 2.92 -16.80
N THR A 294 11.61 3.67 -17.50
CA THR A 294 12.00 4.36 -18.74
C THR A 294 11.44 5.78 -18.85
N SER A 295 12.15 6.63 -19.60
CA SER A 295 11.69 7.96 -19.96
C SER A 295 10.70 7.98 -21.15
N GLY A 296 10.52 6.85 -21.86
CA GLY A 296 9.71 6.76 -23.10
C GLY A 296 9.98 5.48 -23.91
N LYS A 297 9.54 5.43 -25.17
CA LYS A 297 9.52 4.23 -26.06
C LYS A 297 10.89 3.73 -26.54
N ASP A 298 10.95 2.51 -27.08
CA ASP A 298 12.15 2.02 -27.77
C ASP A 298 12.54 2.94 -28.94
N GLU A 299 13.80 3.36 -29.03
CA GLU A 299 14.21 4.31 -30.07
C GLU A 299 15.72 4.24 -30.42
N GLY A 300 16.01 4.13 -31.71
CA GLY A 300 17.34 4.15 -32.32
C GLY A 300 17.27 4.67 -33.76
N ASP A 301 18.28 4.42 -34.58
CA ASP A 301 18.23 4.79 -35.99
C ASP A 301 17.19 3.95 -36.79
N ALA A 302 16.99 4.30 -38.06
CA ALA A 302 16.02 3.62 -38.92
C ALA A 302 16.33 2.13 -39.10
N ASN A 303 17.61 1.74 -39.15
CA ASN A 303 18.01 0.34 -39.29
C ASN A 303 17.70 -0.45 -38.02
N TYR A 304 18.00 0.11 -36.85
CA TYR A 304 17.70 -0.46 -35.55
C TYR A 304 16.19 -0.70 -35.39
N THR A 305 15.38 0.34 -35.62
CA THR A 305 13.92 0.24 -35.45
C THR A 305 13.25 -0.68 -36.48
N ALA A 306 13.89 -0.96 -37.62
CA ALA A 306 13.43 -1.95 -38.59
C ALA A 306 13.82 -3.38 -38.21
N ALA A 307 14.94 -3.56 -37.49
CA ALA A 307 15.46 -4.87 -37.10
C ALA A 307 14.98 -5.36 -35.73
N HIS A 308 14.57 -4.45 -34.85
CA HIS A 308 14.23 -4.74 -33.46
C HIS A 308 12.82 -4.26 -33.11
N ASP A 309 12.07 -5.11 -32.41
CA ASP A 309 10.73 -4.81 -31.90
C ASP A 309 10.64 -5.21 -30.42
N ALA A 310 10.63 -4.19 -29.55
CA ALA A 310 10.53 -4.39 -28.11
C ALA A 310 9.22 -5.11 -27.70
N GLY A 311 8.12 -4.91 -28.42
CA GLY A 311 6.84 -5.60 -28.18
C GLY A 311 6.90 -7.07 -28.56
N ALA A 312 7.59 -7.41 -29.66
CA ALA A 312 7.83 -8.79 -30.05
C ALA A 312 8.72 -9.50 -29.02
N ILE A 313 9.81 -8.86 -28.57
CA ILE A 313 10.68 -9.41 -27.52
C ILE A 313 9.91 -9.60 -26.21
N ALA A 314 9.06 -8.64 -25.83
CA ALA A 314 8.22 -8.75 -24.63
C ALA A 314 7.30 -9.97 -24.65
N SER A 315 6.81 -10.39 -25.82
CA SER A 315 5.98 -11.59 -25.96
C SER A 315 6.71 -12.87 -25.56
N THR A 316 8.05 -12.90 -25.68
CA THR A 316 8.88 -14.05 -25.30
C THR A 316 8.98 -14.25 -23.78
N PHE A 317 8.51 -13.28 -22.98
CA PHE A 317 8.47 -13.36 -21.51
C PHE A 317 7.26 -14.11 -20.96
N LEU A 318 6.25 -14.40 -21.79
CA LEU A 318 5.15 -15.29 -21.39
C LEU A 318 5.62 -16.71 -21.13
N ASN A 319 6.69 -17.14 -21.82
CA ASN A 319 7.25 -18.48 -21.75
C ASN A 319 8.79 -18.42 -21.67
N VAL A 320 9.31 -18.22 -20.46
CA VAL A 320 10.75 -18.28 -20.18
C VAL A 320 11.10 -19.69 -19.72
N VAL A 321 11.92 -20.39 -20.49
CA VAL A 321 12.30 -21.78 -20.22
C VAL A 321 13.74 -21.85 -19.71
N ALA A 322 13.94 -22.46 -18.55
CA ALA A 322 15.27 -22.75 -18.02
C ALA A 322 15.27 -24.05 -17.22
N SER A 323 16.28 -24.90 -17.42
CA SER A 323 16.49 -26.14 -16.65
C SER A 323 15.23 -27.03 -16.54
N GLY A 324 14.45 -27.14 -17.62
CA GLY A 324 13.24 -27.96 -17.69
C GLY A 324 11.98 -27.33 -17.07
N THR A 325 12.03 -26.08 -16.62
CA THR A 325 10.87 -25.34 -16.09
C THR A 325 10.53 -24.18 -17.00
N THR A 326 9.25 -24.06 -17.37
CA THR A 326 8.70 -22.88 -18.06
C THR A 326 7.99 -22.00 -17.04
N LYS A 327 8.35 -20.73 -16.98
CA LYS A 327 7.74 -19.73 -16.11
C LYS A 327 7.35 -18.51 -16.91
N ARG A 328 6.31 -17.83 -16.45
CA ARG A 328 5.96 -16.50 -16.91
C ARG A 328 6.85 -15.46 -16.21
N VAL A 329 7.25 -14.38 -16.90
CA VAL A 329 8.07 -13.30 -16.34
C VAL A 329 7.50 -11.93 -16.76
N PRO A 330 6.48 -11.39 -16.07
CA PRO A 330 5.86 -10.12 -16.45
C PRO A 330 6.85 -8.94 -16.44
N ILE A 331 6.67 -8.00 -17.39
CA ILE A 331 7.39 -6.73 -17.45
C ILE A 331 6.47 -5.61 -16.96
N HIS A 332 6.71 -5.11 -15.76
CA HIS A 332 6.06 -3.92 -15.25
C HIS A 332 6.77 -2.69 -15.80
N VAL A 333 6.10 -1.91 -16.65
CA VAL A 333 6.65 -0.74 -17.33
C VAL A 333 6.27 0.52 -16.56
N LEU A 334 7.26 1.12 -15.92
CA LEU A 334 7.15 2.37 -15.15
C LEU A 334 7.70 3.49 -16.03
N ALA A 335 6.81 4.15 -16.75
CA ALA A 335 7.15 5.25 -17.63
C ALA A 335 7.13 6.54 -16.84
N ILE A 336 8.30 7.11 -16.58
CA ILE A 336 8.38 8.40 -15.89
C ILE A 336 7.91 9.45 -16.90
N ARG A 337 6.87 10.24 -16.57
CA ARG A 337 6.28 11.33 -17.37
C ARG A 337 6.51 11.22 -18.89
N PRO A 338 6.10 10.14 -19.57
CA PRO A 338 6.48 9.90 -20.96
C PRO A 338 5.82 10.91 -21.91
N ALA A 339 6.39 11.10 -23.10
CA ALA A 339 5.71 11.82 -24.16
C ALA A 339 4.44 11.07 -24.60
N GLY A 340 3.37 11.79 -24.96
CA GLY A 340 2.09 11.18 -25.33
C GLY A 340 2.20 10.16 -26.49
N GLY A 341 3.08 10.42 -27.46
CA GLY A 341 3.35 9.52 -28.59
C GLY A 341 4.08 8.23 -28.23
N ASP A 342 4.69 8.13 -27.04
CA ASP A 342 5.45 6.96 -26.61
C ASP A 342 4.57 5.94 -25.86
N VAL A 343 3.43 6.39 -25.33
CA VAL A 343 2.59 5.63 -24.39
C VAL A 343 2.11 4.30 -24.98
N ALA A 344 1.63 4.31 -26.23
CA ALA A 344 1.09 3.10 -26.85
C ALA A 344 2.15 1.99 -26.99
N SER A 345 3.37 2.34 -27.40
CA SER A 345 4.47 1.37 -27.50
C SER A 345 4.84 0.77 -26.15
N LEU A 346 4.87 1.59 -25.10
CA LEU A 346 5.16 1.13 -23.74
C LEU A 346 4.04 0.25 -23.16
N GLN A 347 2.79 0.56 -23.47
CA GLN A 347 1.65 -0.28 -23.14
C GLN A 347 1.74 -1.64 -23.83
N THR A 348 2.16 -1.69 -25.10
CA THR A 348 2.38 -2.95 -25.83
C THR A 348 3.42 -3.83 -25.15
N ILE A 349 4.54 -3.28 -24.67
CA ILE A 349 5.56 -4.06 -23.92
C ILE A 349 4.96 -4.71 -22.67
N ALA A 350 4.22 -3.92 -21.88
CA ALA A 350 3.56 -4.44 -20.68
C ALA A 350 2.53 -5.52 -21.04
N ALA A 351 1.62 -5.23 -21.98
CA ALA A 351 0.55 -6.15 -22.37
C ALA A 351 1.08 -7.48 -22.93
N ASN A 352 2.09 -7.43 -23.81
CA ASN A 352 2.65 -8.63 -24.46
C ASN A 352 3.39 -9.56 -23.48
N SER A 353 3.96 -9.02 -22.40
CA SER A 353 4.51 -9.83 -21.30
C SER A 353 3.47 -10.20 -20.23
N GLY A 354 2.25 -9.66 -20.34
CA GLY A 354 1.19 -9.64 -19.34
C GLY A 354 1.53 -8.86 -18.06
N GLY A 355 2.56 -8.01 -18.10
CA GLY A 355 2.84 -7.08 -17.02
C GLY A 355 1.87 -5.90 -16.99
N ARG A 356 2.28 -4.82 -16.31
CA ARG A 356 1.46 -3.63 -16.11
C ARG A 356 2.20 -2.38 -16.56
N TYR A 357 1.53 -1.50 -17.30
CA TYR A 357 2.04 -0.17 -17.63
C TYR A 357 1.51 0.86 -16.63
N VAL A 358 2.39 1.75 -16.15
CA VAL A 358 2.01 2.88 -15.30
C VAL A 358 2.79 4.13 -15.70
N ASN A 359 2.09 5.25 -15.85
CA ASN A 359 2.70 6.57 -15.94
C ASN A 359 2.96 7.09 -14.53
N VAL A 360 4.23 7.37 -14.22
CA VAL A 360 4.67 7.81 -12.90
C VAL A 360 5.23 9.23 -12.95
N THR A 361 4.97 9.99 -11.90
CA THR A 361 5.26 11.42 -11.80
C THR A 361 6.10 11.79 -10.57
N SER A 362 6.31 10.84 -9.65
CA SER A 362 7.05 10.99 -8.41
C SER A 362 7.81 9.71 -8.03
N ALA A 363 8.82 9.84 -7.15
CA ALA A 363 9.56 8.70 -6.63
C ALA A 363 8.70 7.74 -5.79
N ALA A 364 7.69 8.25 -5.06
CA ALA A 364 6.75 7.43 -4.30
C ALA A 364 5.92 6.52 -5.23
N GLN A 365 5.42 7.04 -6.35
CA GLN A 365 4.73 6.22 -7.35
C GLN A 365 5.65 5.15 -7.97
N ILE A 366 6.94 5.43 -8.15
CA ILE A 366 7.90 4.43 -8.61
C ILE A 366 8.06 3.34 -7.54
N ALA A 367 8.25 3.72 -6.27
CA ALA A 367 8.34 2.77 -5.16
C ALA A 367 7.08 1.89 -5.06
N ALA A 368 5.89 2.48 -5.16
CA ALA A 368 4.61 1.77 -5.16
C ALA A 368 4.51 0.70 -6.24
N ASN A 369 4.95 1.02 -7.45
CA ASN A 369 4.87 0.07 -8.55
C ASN A 369 5.97 -0.99 -8.51
N ILE A 370 7.13 -0.71 -7.90
CA ILE A 370 8.12 -1.74 -7.56
C ILE A 370 7.57 -2.65 -6.46
N ASN A 371 6.96 -2.11 -5.41
CA ASN A 371 6.33 -2.88 -4.35
C ASN A 371 5.19 -3.77 -4.89
N TYR A 372 4.36 -3.25 -5.80
CA TYR A 372 3.35 -4.04 -6.52
C TYR A 372 3.97 -5.21 -7.33
N ALA A 373 5.11 -4.97 -8.01
CA ALA A 373 5.84 -6.02 -8.71
C ALA A 373 6.43 -7.07 -7.75
N VAL A 374 6.94 -6.66 -6.59
CA VAL A 374 7.40 -7.57 -5.53
C VAL A 374 6.24 -8.42 -5.03
N GLN A 375 5.08 -7.83 -4.75
CA GLN A 375 3.86 -8.54 -4.34
C GLN A 375 3.40 -9.56 -5.38
N ALA A 376 3.44 -9.20 -6.66
CA ALA A 376 3.14 -10.15 -7.74
C ALA A 376 4.08 -11.35 -7.66
N GLY A 377 5.37 -11.10 -7.40
CA GLY A 377 6.36 -12.14 -7.17
C GLY A 377 6.04 -13.09 -6.01
N PHE A 378 5.33 -12.64 -4.97
CA PHE A 378 4.89 -13.48 -3.83
C PHE A 378 3.58 -14.24 -4.07
N SER A 379 2.91 -14.00 -5.20
CA SER A 379 1.69 -14.75 -5.55
C SER A 379 1.99 -16.25 -5.70
N ARG A 380 0.98 -17.10 -5.52
CA ARG A 380 1.11 -18.54 -5.76
C ARG A 380 1.55 -18.75 -7.21
N SER A 381 2.52 -19.64 -7.39
CA SER A 381 3.15 -19.88 -8.69
C SER A 381 2.14 -20.15 -9.81
N THR A 382 1.12 -20.96 -9.54
CA THR A 382 0.08 -21.30 -10.53
C THR A 382 -0.69 -20.07 -10.98
N ASP A 383 -1.13 -19.25 -10.03
CA ASP A 383 -1.93 -18.05 -10.29
C ASP A 383 -1.08 -16.99 -11.02
N PHE A 384 0.19 -16.85 -10.60
CA PHE A 384 1.15 -15.95 -11.23
C PHE A 384 1.41 -16.30 -12.71
N ASP A 385 1.58 -17.60 -12.99
CA ASP A 385 1.81 -18.10 -14.35
C ASP A 385 0.56 -17.94 -15.23
N SER A 386 -0.66 -18.04 -14.67
CA SER A 386 -1.91 -17.74 -15.37
C SER A 386 -2.27 -16.26 -15.44
N GLY A 387 -1.50 -15.37 -14.81
CA GLY A 387 -1.78 -13.94 -14.77
C GLY A 387 -3.00 -13.57 -13.90
N THR A 388 -3.35 -14.41 -12.94
CA THR A 388 -4.46 -14.21 -11.99
C THR A 388 -3.93 -13.82 -10.61
N ALA A 389 -4.70 -13.03 -9.86
CA ALA A 389 -4.34 -12.67 -8.49
C ALA A 389 -4.44 -13.89 -7.56
N SER A 390 -3.53 -13.98 -6.58
CA SER A 390 -3.58 -14.99 -5.52
C SER A 390 -4.32 -14.47 -4.30
N GLU A 391 -5.28 -15.25 -3.81
CA GLU A 391 -6.02 -14.92 -2.60
C GLU A 391 -5.57 -15.74 -1.40
N TYR A 392 -5.40 -15.07 -0.27
CA TYR A 392 -5.02 -15.66 1.02
C TYR A 392 -6.12 -15.37 2.03
N VAL A 393 -6.51 -16.41 2.78
CA VAL A 393 -7.55 -16.37 3.82
C VAL A 393 -6.88 -16.71 5.15
N PRO A 394 -6.24 -15.73 5.81
CA PRO A 394 -5.48 -15.96 7.04
C PRO A 394 -6.36 -16.01 8.30
N VAL A 395 -7.58 -15.47 8.25
CA VAL A 395 -8.51 -15.45 9.38
C VAL A 395 -9.55 -16.56 9.27
N SER A 396 -10.10 -16.96 10.42
CA SER A 396 -11.12 -18.02 10.46
C SER A 396 -12.45 -17.52 9.88
N PRO A 397 -13.20 -18.38 9.14
CA PRO A 397 -14.56 -18.06 8.75
C PRO A 397 -15.45 -17.87 9.98
N ILE A 398 -16.42 -16.96 9.89
CA ILE A 398 -17.45 -16.76 10.92
C ILE A 398 -18.83 -17.09 10.35
N VAL A 399 -19.74 -17.51 11.21
CA VAL A 399 -21.14 -17.80 10.84
C VAL A 399 -22.05 -16.92 11.69
N GLY A 400 -23.10 -16.39 11.08
CA GLY A 400 -24.11 -15.64 11.79
C GLY A 400 -25.43 -15.55 11.03
N THR A 401 -26.32 -14.71 11.54
CA THR A 401 -27.69 -14.59 11.04
C THR A 401 -27.87 -13.27 10.30
N VAL A 402 -28.35 -13.33 9.06
CA VAL A 402 -28.72 -12.17 8.24
C VAL A 402 -30.14 -12.37 7.74
N ASN A 403 -30.95 -11.31 7.65
CA ASN A 403 -32.23 -11.43 6.96
C ASN A 403 -31.97 -11.75 5.48
N LEU A 404 -32.35 -12.95 5.04
CA LEU A 404 -32.22 -13.40 3.66
C LEU A 404 -33.54 -13.41 2.88
N GLU A 405 -34.65 -12.94 3.47
CA GLU A 405 -35.97 -12.85 2.81
C GLU A 405 -35.86 -12.05 1.51
N GLY A 406 -36.26 -12.66 0.39
CA GLY A 406 -36.18 -12.03 -0.93
C GLY A 406 -34.76 -11.74 -1.45
N ALA A 407 -33.69 -12.24 -0.81
CA ALA A 407 -32.31 -11.96 -1.21
C ALA A 407 -31.99 -12.42 -2.62
N LYS A 408 -30.95 -11.83 -3.19
CA LYS A 408 -30.32 -12.30 -4.43
C LYS A 408 -28.94 -12.91 -4.18
N ASP A 409 -28.56 -13.85 -5.05
CA ASP A 409 -27.20 -14.35 -5.16
C ASP A 409 -26.25 -13.31 -5.78
N ALA A 410 -24.97 -13.64 -5.85
CA ALA A 410 -23.93 -12.79 -6.44
C ALA A 410 -24.17 -12.47 -7.93
N LEU A 411 -24.96 -13.27 -8.65
CA LEU A 411 -25.31 -13.06 -10.05
C LEU A 411 -26.62 -12.27 -10.22
N GLY A 412 -27.29 -11.92 -9.13
CA GLY A 412 -28.56 -11.19 -9.11
C GLY A 412 -29.81 -12.07 -9.21
N ASN A 413 -29.69 -13.40 -9.15
CA ASN A 413 -30.84 -14.30 -9.15
C ASN A 413 -31.47 -14.37 -7.75
N ALA A 414 -32.80 -14.43 -7.67
CA ALA A 414 -33.50 -14.59 -6.40
C ALA A 414 -33.13 -15.92 -5.71
N LEU A 415 -32.85 -15.87 -4.42
CA LEU A 415 -32.62 -17.07 -3.61
C LEU A 415 -33.96 -17.79 -3.35
N PRO A 416 -34.00 -19.12 -3.51
CA PRO A 416 -35.20 -19.90 -3.24
C PRO A 416 -35.47 -20.03 -1.74
N ASP A 417 -36.74 -20.16 -1.38
CA ASP A 417 -37.21 -20.54 -0.03
C ASP A 417 -36.54 -19.72 1.08
N THR A 418 -36.55 -18.40 0.92
CA THR A 418 -35.96 -17.45 1.88
C THR A 418 -36.90 -17.05 3.00
N ASP A 419 -38.21 -17.19 2.77
CA ASP A 419 -39.28 -17.05 3.75
C ASP A 419 -40.11 -18.35 3.71
N ILE A 420 -40.15 -19.07 4.83
CA ILE A 420 -40.81 -20.39 4.93
C ILE A 420 -41.63 -20.51 6.21
N THR A 421 -42.74 -21.22 6.10
CA THR A 421 -43.62 -21.57 7.23
C THR A 421 -43.68 -23.07 7.43
N ALA A 422 -43.88 -23.51 8.68
CA ALA A 422 -44.10 -24.91 9.01
C ALA A 422 -45.34 -25.47 8.30
N ASN A 423 -45.24 -26.68 7.77
CA ASN A 423 -46.35 -27.41 7.17
C ASN A 423 -46.38 -28.86 7.72
N PRO A 424 -47.37 -29.22 8.56
CA PRO A 424 -48.51 -28.41 9.00
C PRO A 424 -48.15 -27.36 10.07
N GLY A 425 -49.00 -26.34 10.26
CA GLY A 425 -48.94 -25.42 11.42
C GLY A 425 -48.76 -23.93 11.10
N GLY A 426 -48.29 -23.57 9.91
CA GLY A 426 -48.26 -22.19 9.38
C GLY A 426 -47.35 -21.21 10.11
N GLN A 427 -46.60 -21.65 11.13
CA GLN A 427 -45.71 -20.78 11.89
C GLN A 427 -44.45 -20.45 11.07
N PRO A 428 -43.97 -19.20 11.04
CA PRO A 428 -42.70 -18.84 10.43
C PRO A 428 -41.55 -19.66 11.02
N LEU A 429 -40.62 -20.12 10.18
CA LEU A 429 -39.45 -20.87 10.61
C LEU A 429 -38.20 -19.99 10.54
N PRO A 430 -37.63 -19.57 11.68
CA PRO A 430 -36.44 -18.73 11.70
C PRO A 430 -35.22 -19.42 11.08
N GLN A 431 -34.58 -18.77 10.11
CA GLN A 431 -33.36 -19.25 9.46
C GLN A 431 -32.11 -18.62 10.12
N ARG A 432 -31.74 -19.08 11.33
CA ARG A 432 -30.54 -18.61 12.05
C ARG A 432 -29.25 -19.25 11.54
N SER A 433 -28.10 -18.59 11.71
CA SER A 433 -26.79 -19.10 11.27
C SER A 433 -26.77 -19.42 9.77
N ASN A 434 -27.43 -18.59 8.97
CA ASN A 434 -27.68 -18.80 7.55
C ASN A 434 -26.61 -18.21 6.63
N VAL A 435 -25.69 -17.38 7.15
CA VAL A 435 -24.59 -16.78 6.38
C VAL A 435 -23.24 -17.16 7.00
N MET A 436 -22.31 -17.57 6.13
CA MET A 436 -20.89 -17.73 6.45
C MET A 436 -20.08 -16.64 5.78
N LEU A 437 -19.18 -16.00 6.53
CA LEU A 437 -18.25 -15.00 6.03
C LEU A 437 -16.83 -15.54 5.96
N THR A 438 -16.11 -15.23 4.89
CA THR A 438 -14.67 -15.49 4.75
C THR A 438 -13.96 -14.18 4.46
N ALA A 439 -12.81 -13.96 5.09
CA ALA A 439 -12.06 -12.72 4.94
C ALA A 439 -10.57 -12.97 4.68
N GLY A 440 -9.95 -12.08 3.93
CA GLY A 440 -8.56 -12.20 3.54
C GLY A 440 -8.09 -11.05 2.66
N PHE A 441 -7.12 -11.34 1.79
CA PHE A 441 -6.58 -10.37 0.86
C PHE A 441 -6.07 -11.03 -0.42
N SER A 442 -5.88 -10.22 -1.46
CA SER A 442 -5.32 -10.65 -2.74
C SER A 442 -3.94 -10.02 -3.01
N LEU A 443 -3.09 -10.77 -3.71
CA LEU A 443 -1.82 -10.29 -4.25
C LEU A 443 -1.84 -10.39 -5.78
N PRO A 444 -1.22 -9.41 -6.48
CA PRO A 444 -0.71 -8.14 -5.96
C PRO A 444 -1.83 -7.15 -5.61
N GLY A 445 -1.53 -6.15 -4.77
CA GLY A 445 -2.44 -5.07 -4.38
C GLY A 445 -2.68 -4.99 -2.88
N PHE A 446 -2.65 -6.13 -2.18
CA PHE A 446 -3.12 -6.23 -0.78
C PHE A 446 -4.57 -5.74 -0.62
N ASP A 447 -5.38 -5.89 -1.67
CA ASP A 447 -6.80 -5.56 -1.62
C ASP A 447 -7.52 -6.60 -0.74
N GLY A 448 -8.32 -6.10 0.20
CA GLY A 448 -9.13 -6.90 1.12
C GLY A 448 -10.24 -7.64 0.40
N VAL A 449 -10.38 -8.92 0.72
CA VAL A 449 -11.43 -9.78 0.15
C VAL A 449 -12.30 -10.29 1.28
N LEU A 450 -13.55 -9.81 1.33
CA LEU A 450 -14.59 -10.32 2.24
C LEU A 450 -15.71 -10.90 1.37
N ARG A 451 -16.17 -12.12 1.69
CA ARG A 451 -17.23 -12.82 0.96
C ARG A 451 -18.27 -13.38 1.92
N ALA A 452 -19.50 -13.47 1.45
CA ALA A 452 -20.61 -14.09 2.15
C ALA A 452 -21.20 -15.26 1.33
N PHE A 453 -21.55 -16.33 2.03
CA PHE A 453 -22.15 -17.53 1.46
C PHE A 453 -23.38 -17.94 2.26
N ARG A 454 -24.44 -18.36 1.57
CA ARG A 454 -25.59 -19.02 2.20
C ARG A 454 -25.18 -20.41 2.68
N VAL A 455 -25.30 -20.65 3.98
CA VAL A 455 -24.86 -21.91 4.61
C VAL A 455 -25.75 -23.08 4.20
N TYR A 456 -27.06 -22.86 4.20
CA TYR A 456 -28.04 -23.88 3.91
C TYR A 456 -29.26 -23.29 3.19
N LYS A 457 -30.00 -24.15 2.51
CA LYS A 457 -31.33 -23.85 1.97
C LYS A 457 -32.37 -24.82 2.49
N PRO A 458 -33.62 -24.36 2.73
CA PRO A 458 -34.73 -25.26 2.98
C PRO A 458 -35.01 -26.14 1.76
N GLN A 459 -35.49 -27.35 2.05
CA GLN A 459 -36.04 -28.27 1.07
C GLN A 459 -37.26 -28.94 1.69
N THR A 460 -38.36 -29.01 0.95
CA THR A 460 -39.59 -29.68 1.41
C THR A 460 -39.31 -31.15 1.75
N ASP A 461 -39.73 -31.58 2.93
CA ASP A 461 -39.62 -32.95 3.41
C ASP A 461 -40.78 -33.28 4.35
N GLY A 462 -41.77 -33.99 3.82
CA GLY A 462 -42.97 -34.39 4.57
C GLY A 462 -42.71 -35.38 5.71
N THR A 463 -41.49 -35.90 5.86
CA THR A 463 -41.11 -36.73 7.02
C THR A 463 -40.72 -35.89 8.24
N LYS A 464 -40.47 -34.59 8.06
CA LYS A 464 -40.11 -33.70 9.15
C LYS A 464 -41.34 -33.09 9.79
N PRO A 465 -41.37 -32.91 11.12
CA PRO A 465 -42.52 -32.29 11.81
C PRO A 465 -42.87 -30.89 11.28
N THR A 466 -41.87 -30.17 10.79
CA THR A 466 -42.02 -28.83 10.20
C THR A 466 -42.35 -28.86 8.70
N GLY A 467 -42.29 -30.01 8.04
CA GLY A 467 -42.40 -30.13 6.57
C GLY A 467 -41.13 -29.74 5.81
N TRP A 468 -40.04 -29.42 6.50
CA TRP A 468 -38.79 -28.93 5.91
C TRP A 468 -37.56 -29.65 6.46
N LYS A 469 -36.59 -29.92 5.58
CA LYS A 469 -35.20 -30.24 5.93
C LYS A 469 -34.29 -29.13 5.41
N PHE A 470 -33.14 -28.93 6.05
CA PHE A 470 -32.13 -27.97 5.59
C PHE A 470 -30.95 -28.73 4.98
N VAL A 471 -30.53 -28.30 3.79
CA VAL A 471 -29.40 -28.91 3.05
C VAL A 471 -28.34 -27.85 2.78
N ASN A 472 -27.08 -28.27 2.69
CA ASN A 472 -25.97 -27.37 2.36
C ASN A 472 -26.22 -26.66 1.01
N ASP A 473 -25.87 -25.38 0.91
CA ASP A 473 -26.09 -24.57 -0.28
C ASP A 473 -24.78 -24.01 -0.85
N GLY A 474 -24.04 -23.20 -0.07
CA GLY A 474 -22.77 -22.60 -0.50
C GLY A 474 -22.93 -21.47 -1.53
N THR A 475 -24.16 -21.01 -1.79
CA THR A 475 -24.44 -19.93 -2.76
C THR A 475 -23.79 -18.63 -2.32
N ARG A 476 -22.99 -18.02 -3.21
CA ARG A 476 -22.32 -16.74 -2.96
C ARG A 476 -23.33 -15.59 -2.97
N LEU A 477 -23.25 -14.71 -2.00
CA LEU A 477 -24.16 -13.56 -1.80
C LEU A 477 -23.54 -12.25 -2.28
N TRP A 478 -24.33 -11.17 -2.31
CA TRP A 478 -23.97 -9.80 -2.69
C TRP A 478 -23.88 -9.57 -4.21
N PRO A 479 -25.00 -9.19 -4.85
CA PRO A 479 -25.02 -8.88 -6.28
C PRO A 479 -24.22 -7.63 -6.62
N ASP A 480 -24.06 -7.36 -7.91
CA ASP A 480 -23.60 -6.06 -8.39
C ASP A 480 -24.77 -5.07 -8.45
N LEU A 481 -24.66 -3.94 -7.73
CA LEU A 481 -25.68 -2.88 -7.70
C LEU A 481 -25.18 -1.55 -8.27
N ASP A 482 -23.90 -1.45 -8.65
CA ASP A 482 -23.28 -0.20 -9.11
C ASP A 482 -22.45 -0.33 -10.40
N GLY A 483 -22.65 -1.42 -11.15
CA GLY A 483 -22.05 -1.62 -12.47
C GLY A 483 -20.58 -2.03 -12.42
N ARG A 484 -20.14 -2.64 -11.30
CA ARG A 484 -18.80 -3.20 -11.14
C ARG A 484 -18.88 -4.73 -10.99
N PRO A 485 -19.16 -5.47 -12.08
CA PRO A 485 -19.44 -6.90 -12.02
C PRO A 485 -18.23 -7.74 -11.57
N GLY A 486 -17.00 -7.23 -11.73
CA GLY A 486 -15.79 -7.86 -11.19
C GLY A 486 -15.75 -7.92 -9.66
N LEU A 487 -16.57 -7.12 -8.97
CA LEU A 487 -16.72 -7.13 -7.52
C LEU A 487 -17.95 -7.92 -7.06
N ALA A 488 -18.71 -8.53 -7.97
CA ALA A 488 -19.85 -9.37 -7.60
C ALA A 488 -19.42 -10.51 -6.66
N GLY A 489 -20.22 -10.76 -5.62
CA GLY A 489 -19.95 -11.79 -4.64
C GLY A 489 -18.97 -11.40 -3.52
N GLN A 490 -18.49 -10.16 -3.49
CA GLN A 490 -17.58 -9.67 -2.45
C GLN A 490 -18.01 -8.32 -1.92
N ALA A 491 -17.57 -8.03 -0.71
CA ALA A 491 -17.79 -6.72 -0.12
C ALA A 491 -17.00 -5.66 -0.89
N ARG A 492 -17.51 -4.43 -0.90
CA ARG A 492 -16.94 -3.33 -1.68
C ARG A 492 -17.18 -1.98 -1.05
N THR A 493 -16.31 -1.04 -1.36
CA THR A 493 -16.50 0.39 -1.08
C THR A 493 -17.52 0.98 -2.06
N PRO A 494 -18.22 2.07 -1.73
CA PRO A 494 -18.95 2.88 -2.70
C PRO A 494 -18.15 3.18 -3.98
N GLY A 495 -18.83 3.28 -5.12
CA GLY A 495 -18.21 3.50 -6.43
C GLY A 495 -17.56 4.88 -6.56
N ASP A 496 -18.24 5.91 -6.08
CA ASP A 496 -17.69 7.25 -5.94
C ASP A 496 -16.94 7.37 -4.59
N PRO A 497 -15.64 7.73 -4.59
CA PRO A 497 -14.92 8.01 -3.36
C PRO A 497 -15.56 9.09 -2.48
N ASP A 498 -16.33 10.03 -3.05
CA ASP A 498 -16.99 11.11 -2.31
C ASP A 498 -18.24 10.65 -1.55
N ASP A 499 -18.85 9.53 -1.94
CA ASP A 499 -19.97 8.91 -1.20
C ASP A 499 -19.52 8.12 0.04
N ARG A 500 -18.20 7.97 0.26
CA ARG A 500 -17.68 7.24 1.41
C ARG A 500 -17.74 8.05 2.70
N ASN A 501 -18.41 7.46 3.68
CA ASN A 501 -18.52 7.95 5.05
C ASN A 501 -17.30 7.55 5.89
N ILE A 502 -16.18 8.27 5.67
CA ILE A 502 -14.92 8.03 6.38
C ILE A 502 -14.72 9.10 7.44
N TYR A 503 -14.44 8.68 8.67
CA TYR A 503 -14.28 9.57 9.82
C TYR A 503 -12.96 9.37 10.55
N THR A 504 -12.54 10.37 11.31
CA THR A 504 -11.46 10.25 12.29
C THR A 504 -11.80 11.06 13.54
N PHE A 505 -11.13 10.82 14.65
CA PHE A 505 -11.28 11.63 15.86
C PHE A 505 -10.14 12.64 15.97
N ILE A 506 -10.46 13.91 16.21
CA ILE A 506 -9.48 14.97 16.44
C ILE A 506 -9.56 15.40 17.91
N PRO A 507 -8.50 15.15 18.71
CA PRO A 507 -8.48 15.55 20.12
C PRO A 507 -8.36 17.07 20.28
N ASP A 508 -9.04 17.61 21.29
CA ASP A 508 -8.95 19.03 21.66
C ASP A 508 -7.74 19.36 22.55
N GLY A 509 -7.01 18.33 22.98
CA GLY A 509 -5.86 18.44 23.89
C GLY A 509 -6.21 18.48 25.38
N ALA A 510 -7.50 18.48 25.73
CA ALA A 510 -8.02 18.50 27.09
C ALA A 510 -8.67 17.16 27.50
N GLY A 511 -8.38 16.08 26.76
CA GLY A 511 -8.95 14.74 27.00
C GLY A 511 -10.26 14.48 26.25
N GLY A 512 -10.79 15.49 25.56
CA GLY A 512 -11.94 15.42 24.67
C GLY A 512 -11.55 15.52 23.20
N GLY A 513 -12.49 15.92 22.36
CA GLY A 513 -12.32 16.07 20.92
C GLY A 513 -13.61 15.88 20.15
N SER A 514 -13.49 15.86 18.83
CA SER A 514 -14.62 15.73 17.91
C SER A 514 -14.32 14.72 16.82
N VAL A 515 -15.35 14.00 16.39
CA VAL A 515 -15.28 13.19 15.17
C VAL A 515 -15.40 14.13 13.96
N VAL A 516 -14.49 13.99 13.01
CA VAL A 516 -14.37 14.84 11.82
C VAL A 516 -14.39 13.94 10.58
N ALA A 517 -15.13 14.36 9.55
CA ALA A 517 -15.16 13.65 8.27
C ALA A 517 -13.79 13.77 7.54
N PHE A 518 -13.28 12.66 7.03
CA PHE A 518 -12.03 12.59 6.29
C PHE A 518 -12.27 12.97 4.82
N THR A 519 -12.44 14.26 4.56
CA THR A 519 -12.80 14.82 3.25
C THR A 519 -11.90 15.98 2.88
N ALA A 520 -11.90 16.36 1.59
CA ALA A 520 -11.16 17.52 1.11
C ALA A 520 -11.60 18.83 1.78
N ALA A 521 -12.87 18.92 2.21
CA ALA A 521 -13.39 20.08 2.94
C ALA A 521 -12.70 20.29 4.31
N ASN A 522 -12.25 19.21 4.94
CA ASN A 522 -11.55 19.24 6.23
C ASN A 522 -10.01 19.19 6.10
N GLU A 523 -9.47 19.35 4.87
CA GLU A 523 -8.03 19.30 4.62
C GLU A 523 -7.18 20.19 5.54
N PRO A 524 -7.55 21.47 5.82
CA PRO A 524 -6.71 22.32 6.65
C PRO A 524 -6.53 21.79 8.08
N THR A 525 -7.58 21.19 8.63
CA THR A 525 -7.56 20.54 9.95
C THR A 525 -6.76 19.24 9.88
N LEU A 526 -7.07 18.37 8.92
CA LEU A 526 -6.45 17.05 8.77
C LEU A 526 -4.95 17.15 8.51
N ARG A 527 -4.50 18.12 7.71
CA ARG A 527 -3.09 18.31 7.32
C ARG A 527 -2.14 18.39 8.52
N THR A 528 -2.53 19.10 9.58
CA THR A 528 -1.74 19.19 10.82
C THR A 528 -1.60 17.84 11.50
N HIS A 529 -2.68 17.04 11.56
CA HIS A 529 -2.70 15.74 12.22
C HIS A 529 -2.13 14.60 11.37
N LEU A 530 -2.07 14.79 10.04
CA LEU A 530 -1.30 13.96 9.12
C LEU A 530 0.21 14.23 9.20
N ASN A 531 0.63 15.22 9.99
CA ASN A 531 2.01 15.68 10.12
C ASN A 531 2.61 16.10 8.76
N MET A 532 1.85 16.91 8.00
CA MET A 532 2.23 17.41 6.68
C MET A 532 2.36 18.93 6.67
N THR A 533 3.45 19.44 6.08
CA THR A 533 3.67 20.89 5.90
C THR A 533 3.08 21.40 4.59
N SER A 534 3.04 20.57 3.55
CA SER A 534 2.36 20.80 2.27
C SER A 534 0.90 20.35 2.32
N SER A 535 0.14 20.68 1.28
CA SER A 535 -1.24 20.20 1.11
C SER A 535 -1.35 18.69 1.29
N ALA A 536 -2.40 18.25 1.99
CA ALA A 536 -2.75 16.86 2.22
C ALA A 536 -3.81 16.32 1.23
N SER A 537 -4.21 17.11 0.23
CA SER A 537 -5.28 16.73 -0.70
C SER A 537 -4.99 15.43 -1.46
N SER A 538 -3.73 15.16 -1.84
CA SER A 538 -3.35 13.92 -2.52
C SER A 538 -3.56 12.69 -1.64
N ILE A 539 -3.14 12.77 -0.37
CA ILE A 539 -3.35 11.70 0.62
C ILE A 539 -4.83 11.48 0.89
N ILE A 540 -5.59 12.58 1.06
CA ILE A 540 -7.03 12.49 1.32
C ILE A 540 -7.75 11.81 0.16
N SER A 541 -7.50 12.26 -1.07
CA SER A 541 -8.09 11.66 -2.28
C SER A 541 -7.68 10.20 -2.44
N MET A 542 -6.39 9.90 -2.22
CA MET A 542 -5.86 8.54 -2.32
C MET A 542 -6.55 7.60 -1.32
N VAL A 543 -6.59 7.93 -0.02
CA VAL A 543 -7.23 7.12 1.02
C VAL A 543 -8.73 6.92 0.76
N ARG A 544 -9.44 7.95 0.31
CA ARG A 544 -10.87 7.82 -0.07
C ARG A 544 -11.05 6.88 -1.27
N SER A 545 -10.14 6.91 -2.23
CA SER A 545 -10.20 6.07 -3.45
C SER A 545 -9.79 4.61 -3.24
N GLN A 546 -9.20 4.26 -2.10
CA GLN A 546 -8.75 2.90 -1.83
C GLN A 546 -9.92 1.91 -1.74
N GLN A 547 -9.65 0.68 -2.15
CA GLN A 547 -10.53 -0.46 -1.88
C GLN A 547 -10.45 -0.84 -0.38
N LEU A 548 -11.17 -1.90 -0.01
CA LEU A 548 -11.02 -2.52 1.31
C LEU A 548 -9.56 -2.93 1.51
N GLY A 549 -9.01 -2.73 2.71
CA GLY A 549 -7.63 -3.06 3.01
C GLY A 549 -7.45 -4.53 3.32
N ALA A 550 -6.22 -5.05 3.19
CA ALA A 550 -5.91 -6.43 3.52
C ALA A 550 -6.38 -6.80 4.93
N ILE A 551 -7.16 -7.88 5.03
CA ILE A 551 -7.65 -8.45 6.29
C ILE A 551 -6.71 -9.60 6.66
N ILE A 552 -5.80 -9.35 7.61
CA ILE A 552 -4.73 -10.31 7.95
C ILE A 552 -4.97 -10.92 9.34
N GLY A 553 -5.06 -10.08 10.37
CA GLY A 553 -5.31 -10.48 11.75
C GLY A 553 -6.72 -10.16 12.26
N SER A 554 -7.49 -9.35 11.53
CA SER A 554 -8.84 -8.92 11.94
C SER A 554 -9.92 -9.92 11.50
N THR A 555 -10.28 -10.87 12.35
CA THR A 555 -11.47 -11.70 12.11
C THR A 555 -12.72 -10.80 12.17
N PRO A 556 -13.56 -10.74 11.12
CA PRO A 556 -14.73 -9.86 11.13
C PRO A 556 -15.70 -10.20 12.28
N ALA A 557 -16.43 -9.20 12.77
CA ALA A 557 -17.50 -9.36 13.73
C ALA A 557 -18.85 -9.02 13.07
N LEU A 558 -19.80 -9.95 13.14
CA LEU A 558 -21.17 -9.72 12.67
C LEU A 558 -22.02 -9.22 13.84
N MET A 559 -22.66 -8.07 13.66
CA MET A 559 -23.72 -7.57 14.52
C MET A 559 -25.05 -7.99 13.92
N ASP A 560 -25.76 -8.92 14.57
CA ASP A 560 -27.11 -9.31 14.20
C ASP A 560 -28.16 -8.60 15.08
N VAL A 561 -29.41 -9.01 14.94
CA VAL A 561 -30.50 -8.52 15.80
C VAL A 561 -30.32 -9.07 17.22
N PRO A 562 -30.71 -8.32 18.28
CA PRO A 562 -30.59 -8.82 19.64
C PRO A 562 -31.31 -10.16 19.80
N SER A 563 -30.59 -11.18 20.26
CA SER A 563 -31.08 -12.56 20.20
C SER A 563 -30.64 -13.43 21.39
N LEU A 564 -30.15 -12.82 22.48
CA LEU A 564 -29.79 -13.55 23.71
C LEU A 564 -31.02 -14.26 24.28
N ASP A 565 -30.94 -15.58 24.38
CA ASP A 565 -32.01 -16.47 24.86
C ASP A 565 -31.44 -17.48 25.88
N PRO A 566 -31.95 -17.53 27.13
CA PRO A 566 -32.97 -16.64 27.68
C PRO A 566 -32.50 -15.18 27.80
N PRO A 567 -33.43 -14.19 27.71
CA PRO A 567 -33.11 -12.79 27.92
C PRO A 567 -32.41 -12.57 29.26
N PRO A 568 -31.38 -11.72 29.30
CA PRO A 568 -30.60 -11.54 30.51
C PRO A 568 -31.31 -10.77 31.64
N ASP A 569 -32.25 -9.89 31.29
CA ASP A 569 -33.19 -9.21 32.19
C ASP A 569 -34.45 -8.78 31.41
N GLU A 570 -35.45 -8.25 32.11
CA GLU A 570 -36.73 -7.82 31.52
C GLU A 570 -36.58 -6.65 30.53
N ASP A 571 -35.66 -5.72 30.80
CA ASP A 571 -35.38 -4.57 29.94
C ASP A 571 -34.76 -4.98 28.60
N TYR A 572 -33.94 -6.04 28.59
CA TYR A 572 -33.46 -6.63 27.36
C TYR A 572 -34.62 -7.27 26.58
N GLY A 573 -35.41 -8.10 27.27
CA GLY A 573 -36.65 -8.69 26.80
C GLY A 573 -36.54 -9.58 25.56
N PHE A 574 -37.70 -10.00 25.06
CA PHE A 574 -37.84 -10.75 23.79
C PHE A 574 -38.24 -9.80 22.65
N ALA A 575 -38.04 -10.22 21.40
CA ALA A 575 -38.34 -9.40 20.21
C ALA A 575 -39.84 -9.01 20.06
N ASP A 576 -40.74 -9.72 20.72
CA ASP A 576 -42.18 -9.44 20.77
C ASP A 576 -42.61 -8.68 22.03
N SER A 577 -41.70 -8.46 22.99
CA SER A 577 -41.95 -7.70 24.22
C SER A 577 -41.81 -6.19 23.97
N ALA A 578 -42.92 -5.53 23.66
CA ALA A 578 -42.93 -4.10 23.35
C ALA A 578 -42.26 -3.24 24.43
N GLY A 579 -41.39 -2.32 24.01
CA GLY A 579 -40.62 -1.45 24.91
C GLY A 579 -39.29 -2.02 25.40
N SER A 580 -39.01 -3.30 25.14
CA SER A 580 -37.71 -3.92 25.42
C SER A 580 -36.65 -3.58 24.37
N PHE A 581 -35.38 -3.76 24.72
CA PHE A 581 -34.25 -3.58 23.81
C PHE A 581 -34.38 -4.50 22.57
N ALA A 582 -34.64 -5.80 22.77
CA ALA A 582 -34.77 -6.75 21.68
C ALA A 582 -35.93 -6.40 20.73
N ALA A 583 -37.08 -5.94 21.26
CA ALA A 583 -38.20 -5.53 20.42
C ALA A 583 -37.93 -4.23 19.64
N THR A 584 -37.14 -3.32 20.19
CA THR A 584 -36.77 -2.04 19.54
C THR A 584 -35.86 -2.26 18.34
N TYR A 585 -34.87 -3.15 18.46
CA TYR A 585 -33.86 -3.39 17.43
C TYR A 585 -34.09 -4.68 16.62
N LYS A 586 -35.26 -5.32 16.73
CA LYS A 586 -35.59 -6.56 15.99
C LYS A 586 -35.53 -6.42 14.46
N ASN A 587 -35.66 -5.20 13.95
CA ASN A 587 -35.62 -4.88 12.51
C ASN A 587 -34.30 -4.23 12.09
N ARG A 588 -33.27 -4.21 12.96
CA ARG A 588 -31.94 -3.67 12.61
C ARG A 588 -31.30 -4.55 11.54
N ARG A 589 -30.73 -3.92 10.51
CA ARG A 589 -29.90 -4.60 9.52
C ARG A 589 -28.65 -5.15 10.17
N ALA A 590 -28.25 -6.36 9.76
CA ALA A 590 -27.01 -6.94 10.24
C ALA A 590 -25.81 -6.19 9.62
N MET A 591 -24.82 -5.85 10.46
CA MET A 591 -23.62 -5.09 10.06
C MET A 591 -22.37 -5.94 10.32
N ILE A 592 -21.37 -5.84 9.45
CA ILE A 592 -20.09 -6.53 9.57
C ILE A 592 -19.00 -5.49 9.85
N PHE A 593 -18.27 -5.67 10.95
CA PHE A 593 -17.15 -4.81 11.32
C PHE A 593 -15.82 -5.54 11.20
N PHE A 594 -14.79 -4.87 10.70
CA PHE A 594 -13.43 -5.42 10.62
C PHE A 594 -12.38 -4.31 10.49
N GLY A 595 -11.16 -4.58 10.93
CA GLY A 595 -9.98 -3.76 10.61
C GLY A 595 -9.40 -4.10 9.24
N GLY A 596 -8.97 -3.08 8.52
CA GLY A 596 -8.23 -3.18 7.26
C GLY A 596 -6.85 -2.53 7.35
N ASN A 597 -5.85 -3.16 6.74
CA ASN A 597 -4.48 -2.61 6.64
C ASN A 597 -4.33 -1.50 5.57
N ASN A 598 -5.43 -0.83 5.24
CA ASN A 598 -5.52 0.43 4.50
C ASN A 598 -5.69 1.64 5.45
N GLY A 599 -5.70 1.43 6.77
CA GLY A 599 -5.81 2.50 7.76
C GLY A 599 -7.14 2.55 8.52
N MET A 600 -8.12 1.72 8.14
CA MET A 600 -9.51 1.91 8.54
C MET A 600 -10.11 0.73 9.29
N ILE A 601 -11.01 1.04 10.22
CA ILE A 601 -12.07 0.15 10.67
C ILE A 601 -13.22 0.31 9.66
N HIS A 602 -13.74 -0.79 9.12
CA HIS A 602 -14.82 -0.79 8.15
C HIS A 602 -16.12 -1.32 8.77
N ALA A 603 -17.26 -0.79 8.33
CA ALA A 603 -18.59 -1.32 8.58
C ALA A 603 -19.29 -1.59 7.24
N VAL A 604 -19.68 -2.85 7.02
CA VAL A 604 -20.32 -3.32 5.78
C VAL A 604 -21.73 -3.81 6.10
N ASP A 605 -22.71 -3.45 5.28
CA ASP A 605 -24.06 -4.02 5.37
C ASP A 605 -24.04 -5.49 4.98
N ALA A 606 -24.41 -6.39 5.89
CA ALA A 606 -24.34 -7.83 5.67
C ALA A 606 -25.31 -8.30 4.58
N ARG A 607 -26.34 -7.50 4.28
CA ARG A 607 -27.35 -7.81 3.27
C ARG A 607 -26.85 -7.51 1.85
N THR A 608 -26.13 -6.42 1.64
CA THR A 608 -25.73 -5.95 0.29
C THR A 608 -24.23 -6.06 0.01
N GLY A 609 -23.38 -6.13 1.04
CA GLY A 609 -21.92 -6.18 0.90
C GLY A 609 -21.28 -4.81 0.67
N TYR A 610 -22.02 -3.71 0.80
CA TYR A 610 -21.47 -2.36 0.62
C TYR A 610 -20.94 -1.82 1.96
N GLU A 611 -19.78 -1.17 1.92
CA GLU A 611 -19.26 -0.37 3.04
C GLU A 611 -20.17 0.85 3.26
N MET A 612 -20.67 0.99 4.47
CA MET A 612 -21.57 2.07 4.88
C MET A 612 -20.86 3.15 5.72
N TRP A 613 -19.79 2.76 6.40
CA TRP A 613 -19.05 3.63 7.31
C TRP A 613 -17.62 3.10 7.49
N ALA A 614 -16.68 4.03 7.68
CA ALA A 614 -15.30 3.70 8.03
C ALA A 614 -14.70 4.72 9.02
N PHE A 615 -13.73 4.27 9.81
CA PHE A 615 -13.03 5.13 10.76
C PHE A 615 -11.53 4.90 10.76
N ILE A 616 -10.78 6.00 10.70
CA ILE A 616 -9.33 6.03 10.81
C ILE A 616 -8.97 6.42 12.24
N PRO A 617 -8.34 5.52 13.03
CA PRO A 617 -7.82 5.87 14.33
C PRO A 617 -6.86 7.06 14.28
N TYR A 618 -7.03 8.02 15.20
CA TYR A 618 -6.27 9.28 15.21
C TYR A 618 -4.75 9.07 15.14
N ASN A 619 -4.24 8.10 15.91
CA ASN A 619 -2.81 7.82 15.99
C ASN A 619 -2.22 7.21 14.70
N LEU A 620 -3.07 6.78 13.75
CA LEU A 620 -2.65 6.25 12.46
C LEU A 620 -2.65 7.31 11.35
N LEU A 621 -3.19 8.51 11.59
CA LEU A 621 -3.21 9.59 10.60
C LEU A 621 -1.80 9.90 10.04
N PRO A 622 -0.73 10.10 10.84
CA PRO A 622 0.60 10.39 10.30
C PRO A 622 1.19 9.23 9.48
N LYS A 623 0.70 8.01 9.70
CA LYS A 623 1.16 6.79 9.02
C LYS A 623 0.52 6.61 7.64
N LEU A 624 -0.64 7.19 7.37
CA LEU A 624 -1.34 7.03 6.07
C LEU A 624 -0.48 7.39 4.85
N LYS A 625 0.49 8.30 5.02
CA LYS A 625 1.44 8.66 3.95
C LYS A 625 2.29 7.50 3.44
N THR A 626 2.46 6.42 4.21
CA THR A 626 3.20 5.25 3.74
C THR A 626 2.43 4.43 2.71
N LEU A 627 1.10 4.60 2.63
CA LEU A 627 0.26 3.97 1.62
C LEU A 627 0.59 4.48 0.20
N GLU A 628 1.21 5.65 0.06
CA GLU A 628 1.69 6.16 -1.25
C GLU A 628 2.77 5.27 -1.87
N ASP A 629 3.40 4.39 -1.09
CA ASP A 629 4.41 3.43 -1.56
C ASP A 629 3.83 2.05 -1.84
N GLY A 630 2.51 1.89 -1.87
CA GLY A 630 1.87 0.66 -2.34
C GLY A 630 2.16 -0.60 -1.51
N GLN A 631 2.48 -0.47 -0.22
CA GLN A 631 2.73 -1.55 0.75
C GLN A 631 3.91 -2.50 0.40
N PRO A 632 5.10 -2.37 1.03
CA PRO A 632 6.15 -3.37 0.87
C PRO A 632 5.78 -4.71 1.52
N VAL A 633 6.33 -5.82 1.04
CA VAL A 633 6.04 -7.14 1.62
C VAL A 633 6.91 -7.38 2.85
N GLU A 634 8.20 -7.09 2.80
CA GLU A 634 9.10 -7.32 3.94
C GLU A 634 8.85 -6.33 5.09
N GLN A 635 8.70 -5.04 4.81
CA GLN A 635 8.44 -3.99 5.82
C GLN A 635 6.97 -3.57 5.84
N PHE A 636 6.04 -4.55 5.76
CA PHE A 636 4.61 -4.28 5.65
C PHE A 636 4.09 -3.34 6.74
N ASP A 637 3.38 -2.30 6.34
CA ASP A 637 2.81 -1.32 7.27
C ASP A 637 1.45 -1.79 7.73
N TYR A 638 1.41 -2.37 8.93
CA TYR A 638 0.15 -2.72 9.60
C TYR A 638 -0.59 -1.46 10.09
N PHE A 639 -1.91 -1.47 10.02
CA PHE A 639 -2.76 -0.36 10.49
C PHE A 639 -3.79 -0.83 11.51
N VAL A 640 -4.98 -1.24 11.06
CA VAL A 640 -6.02 -1.80 11.92
C VAL A 640 -6.11 -3.29 11.62
N ASP A 641 -5.50 -4.11 12.48
CA ASP A 641 -5.35 -5.55 12.22
C ASP A 641 -5.79 -6.43 13.40
N SER A 642 -6.49 -5.88 14.39
CA SER A 642 -7.10 -6.63 15.51
C SER A 642 -8.56 -6.98 15.20
N SER A 643 -9.08 -8.06 15.78
CA SER A 643 -10.48 -8.45 15.59
C SER A 643 -11.41 -7.56 16.44
N PRO A 644 -12.47 -7.00 15.85
CA PRO A 644 -13.49 -6.29 16.63
C PRO A 644 -14.27 -7.24 17.55
N LYS A 645 -14.68 -6.71 18.70
CA LYS A 645 -15.64 -7.34 19.61
C LYS A 645 -16.92 -6.52 19.66
N ILE A 646 -18.04 -7.17 19.36
CA ILE A 646 -19.38 -6.63 19.63
C ILE A 646 -19.88 -7.24 20.94
N ALA A 647 -20.47 -6.42 21.80
CA ALA A 647 -21.12 -6.87 23.01
C ALA A 647 -22.35 -6.01 23.32
N GLU A 648 -23.42 -6.67 23.74
CA GLU A 648 -24.60 -5.99 24.27
C GLU A 648 -24.45 -5.88 25.79
N VAL A 649 -24.43 -4.66 26.30
CA VAL A 649 -24.18 -4.35 27.71
C VAL A 649 -25.10 -3.25 28.21
N LYS A 650 -25.34 -3.23 29.52
CA LYS A 650 -26.21 -2.25 30.16
C LYS A 650 -25.39 -1.09 30.72
N VAL A 651 -25.39 0.05 30.04
CA VAL A 651 -24.64 1.25 30.46
C VAL A 651 -25.64 2.24 31.06
N GLN A 652 -25.42 2.62 32.32
CA GLN A 652 -26.31 3.55 33.04
C GLN A 652 -27.78 3.12 33.00
N GLY A 653 -28.04 1.81 33.11
CA GLY A 653 -29.39 1.23 33.08
C GLY A 653 -29.98 1.01 31.69
N VAL A 654 -29.31 1.42 30.61
CA VAL A 654 -29.80 1.28 29.23
C VAL A 654 -28.96 0.25 28.47
N TRP A 655 -29.61 -0.69 27.81
CA TRP A 655 -28.96 -1.65 26.92
C TRP A 655 -28.40 -0.98 25.67
N ARG A 656 -27.17 -1.30 25.33
CA ARG A 656 -26.42 -0.78 24.18
C ARG A 656 -25.65 -1.90 23.50
N SER A 657 -25.51 -1.84 22.18
CA SER A 657 -24.54 -2.64 21.43
C SER A 657 -23.25 -1.83 21.29
N LEU A 658 -22.15 -2.30 21.88
CA LEU A 658 -20.84 -1.65 21.81
C LEU A 658 -19.88 -2.45 20.92
N LEU A 659 -19.11 -1.73 20.12
CA LEU A 659 -17.99 -2.24 19.31
C LEU A 659 -16.68 -1.78 19.94
N ILE A 660 -15.79 -2.72 20.27
CA ILE A 660 -14.45 -2.44 20.76
C ILE A 660 -13.46 -3.08 19.81
N ILE A 661 -12.42 -2.36 19.39
CA ILE A 661 -11.40 -2.88 18.49
C ILE A 661 -10.03 -2.28 18.81
N GLY A 662 -8.98 -3.10 18.64
CA GLY A 662 -7.59 -2.67 18.67
C GLY A 662 -7.03 -2.41 17.27
N GLN A 663 -5.72 -2.24 17.20
CA GLN A 663 -4.96 -2.01 15.96
C GLN A 663 -4.03 -3.18 15.61
N GLY A 664 -3.93 -4.19 16.48
CA GLY A 664 -3.01 -5.31 16.25
C GLY A 664 -1.56 -4.81 16.25
N PRO A 665 -0.68 -5.32 15.37
CA PRO A 665 0.67 -4.78 15.18
C PRO A 665 0.73 -3.36 14.58
N GLY A 666 -0.39 -2.80 14.13
CA GLY A 666 -0.40 -1.47 13.54
C GLY A 666 -0.32 -0.33 14.55
N GLY A 667 -0.64 -0.58 15.83
CA GLY A 667 -0.51 0.41 16.88
C GLY A 667 -0.94 -0.05 18.28
N THR A 668 -0.85 0.88 19.23
CA THR A 668 -0.99 0.62 20.67
C THR A 668 -2.28 1.19 21.27
N PHE A 669 -3.34 1.34 20.46
CA PHE A 669 -4.60 1.93 20.90
C PHE A 669 -5.77 0.96 20.71
N TYR A 670 -6.64 0.92 21.72
CA TYR A 670 -8.01 0.42 21.63
C TYR A 670 -8.99 1.58 21.44
N GLN A 671 -10.11 1.32 20.77
CA GLN A 671 -11.20 2.27 20.56
C GLN A 671 -12.54 1.59 20.83
N ALA A 672 -13.50 2.36 21.31
CA ALA A 672 -14.87 1.90 21.48
C ALA A 672 -15.89 2.82 20.81
N PHE A 673 -16.90 2.18 20.24
CA PHE A 673 -18.02 2.81 19.57
C PHE A 673 -19.33 2.25 20.13
N ASP A 674 -20.34 3.10 20.21
CA ASP A 674 -21.72 2.67 20.35
C ASP A 674 -22.31 2.50 18.95
N VAL A 675 -22.73 1.27 18.67
CA VAL A 675 -23.26 0.82 17.37
C VAL A 675 -24.72 0.38 17.51
N THR A 676 -25.39 0.78 18.58
CA THR A 676 -26.75 0.36 18.91
C THR A 676 -27.72 0.62 17.76
N ASP A 677 -27.66 1.82 17.19
CA ASP A 677 -28.55 2.27 16.12
C ASP A 677 -28.03 1.91 14.71
N ALA A 678 -26.86 1.30 14.59
CA ALA A 678 -26.25 1.00 13.29
C ALA A 678 -27.08 -0.03 12.50
N GLY A 679 -27.60 0.37 11.34
CA GLY A 679 -28.48 -0.47 10.52
C GLY A 679 -29.97 -0.30 10.81
N MET A 680 -30.37 0.69 11.61
CA MET A 680 -31.77 1.07 11.79
C MET A 680 -32.30 1.91 10.62
N ASN A 681 -33.62 2.15 10.61
CA ASN A 681 -34.34 3.01 9.65
C ASN A 681 -34.36 2.55 8.18
N VAL A 682 -33.71 1.44 7.84
CA VAL A 682 -33.80 0.80 6.52
C VAL A 682 -34.27 -0.64 6.73
N ALA A 683 -35.39 -1.01 6.10
CA ALA A 683 -36.00 -2.32 6.28
C ALA A 683 -35.02 -3.46 5.87
N PRO A 684 -34.87 -4.53 6.67
CA PRO A 684 -33.80 -5.52 6.52
C PRO A 684 -33.89 -6.41 5.29
N GLU A 685 -35.06 -6.55 4.70
CA GLU A 685 -35.33 -7.32 3.48
C GLU A 685 -34.90 -6.59 2.20
N LEU A 686 -34.71 -5.27 2.24
CA LEU A 686 -34.35 -4.49 1.04
C LEU A 686 -32.88 -4.72 0.64
N ASP A 687 -32.64 -5.01 -0.65
CA ASP A 687 -31.30 -5.32 -1.19
C ASP A 687 -30.94 -4.55 -2.48
N GLY A 688 -31.73 -3.54 -2.85
CA GLY A 688 -31.48 -2.71 -4.04
C GLY A 688 -30.59 -1.49 -3.77
N ALA A 689 -30.12 -0.83 -4.85
CA ALA A 689 -29.27 0.35 -4.77
C ALA A 689 -29.89 1.50 -3.93
N ALA A 690 -31.21 1.69 -3.97
CA ALA A 690 -31.90 2.66 -3.12
C ALA A 690 -31.75 2.35 -1.62
N ALA A 691 -31.73 1.08 -1.23
CA ALA A 691 -31.52 0.69 0.16
C ALA A 691 -30.08 0.97 0.61
N VAL A 692 -29.10 0.73 -0.27
CA VAL A 692 -27.69 1.10 -0.06
C VAL A 692 -27.58 2.61 0.16
N GLN A 693 -28.16 3.43 -0.73
CA GLN A 693 -28.10 4.88 -0.60
C GLN A 693 -28.79 5.39 0.67
N ASN A 694 -29.98 4.88 0.97
CA ASN A 694 -30.72 5.27 2.18
C ASN A 694 -29.92 4.93 3.44
N LEU A 695 -29.21 3.80 3.44
CA LEU A 695 -28.38 3.41 4.57
C LEU A 695 -27.10 4.27 4.65
N LEU A 696 -26.45 4.59 3.53
CA LEU A 696 -25.33 5.55 3.50
C LEU A 696 -25.71 6.90 4.11
N ASN A 697 -26.92 7.40 3.82
CA ASN A 697 -27.44 8.64 4.39
C ASN A 697 -27.75 8.57 5.90
N GLN A 698 -27.67 7.39 6.55
CA GLN A 698 -27.73 7.28 8.02
C GLN A 698 -26.36 7.42 8.70
N PHE A 699 -25.31 7.59 7.90
CA PHE A 699 -23.92 7.71 8.34
C PHE A 699 -23.22 8.93 7.73
N ASP A 700 -23.96 9.90 7.19
CA ASP A 700 -23.40 11.04 6.43
C ASP A 700 -22.94 12.20 7.32
N ALA A 701 -23.21 12.14 8.63
CA ALA A 701 -22.63 13.04 9.62
C ALA A 701 -21.88 12.32 10.78
N PRO A 702 -20.95 13.02 11.45
CA PRO A 702 -20.24 12.49 12.61
C PRO A 702 -21.17 12.15 13.78
N ASN A 703 -20.92 11.02 14.45
CA ASN A 703 -21.62 10.57 15.68
C ASN A 703 -23.15 10.42 15.55
N GLU A 704 -23.64 10.04 14.38
CA GLU A 704 -25.04 9.62 14.20
C GLU A 704 -25.24 8.16 14.64
N SER A 705 -25.39 7.24 13.68
CA SER A 705 -25.68 5.82 13.93
C SER A 705 -24.53 5.04 14.57
N ILE A 706 -23.30 5.54 14.45
CA ILE A 706 -22.12 5.00 15.12
C ILE A 706 -21.43 6.16 15.85
N GLN A 707 -21.28 6.03 17.17
CA GLN A 707 -20.76 7.09 18.02
C GLN A 707 -19.43 6.67 18.65
N PHE A 708 -18.39 7.47 18.47
CA PHE A 708 -17.13 7.27 19.19
C PHE A 708 -17.35 7.53 20.69
N LYS A 709 -16.87 6.61 21.55
CA LYS A 709 -17.01 6.73 23.01
C LYS A 709 -15.69 7.04 23.69
N TRP A 710 -14.64 6.27 23.41
CA TRP A 710 -13.34 6.46 24.03
C TRP A 710 -12.23 5.77 23.25
N SER A 711 -11.00 6.18 23.52
CA SER A 711 -9.78 5.44 23.17
C SER A 711 -8.95 5.19 24.42
N PHE A 712 -8.22 4.08 24.45
CA PHE A 712 -7.19 3.84 25.44
C PHE A 712 -5.91 3.34 24.76
N PRO A 713 -4.77 4.05 24.87
CA PRO A 713 -4.58 5.36 25.51
C PRO A 713 -5.49 6.48 25.01
N ASN A 714 -5.60 7.59 25.76
CA ASN A 714 -6.40 8.73 25.31
C ASN A 714 -5.71 9.38 24.09
N TYR A 715 -6.46 9.71 23.04
CA TYR A 715 -5.90 10.35 21.85
C TYR A 715 -5.24 11.71 22.11
N SER A 716 -5.66 12.44 23.14
CA SER A 716 -4.98 13.67 23.58
C SER A 716 -3.55 13.41 24.08
N SER A 717 -3.24 12.19 24.51
CA SER A 717 -1.91 11.75 24.93
C SER A 717 -0.98 11.43 23.76
N PHE A 718 -1.47 11.40 22.52
CA PHE A 718 -0.65 11.08 21.34
C PHE A 718 0.03 12.32 20.75
N ASP A 719 1.31 12.18 20.39
CA ASP A 719 2.11 13.16 19.66
C ASP A 719 2.34 12.68 18.21
N PRO A 720 1.67 13.27 17.21
CA PRO A 720 1.84 12.90 15.81
C PRO A 720 3.15 13.39 15.18
N SER A 721 3.90 14.28 15.86
CA SER A 721 5.12 14.89 15.30
C SER A 721 6.35 14.01 15.44
N TYR A 722 6.36 13.09 16.39
CA TYR A 722 7.47 12.19 16.63
C TYR A 722 7.58 11.13 15.53
N THR A 723 8.74 10.95 14.91
CA THR A 723 8.97 9.87 13.94
C THR A 723 10.37 9.31 14.15
N ALA A 724 10.47 8.00 14.27
CA ALA A 724 11.75 7.31 14.50
C ALA A 724 11.75 5.92 13.85
N THR A 725 12.93 5.45 13.46
CA THR A 725 13.14 4.07 12.99
C THR A 725 14.18 3.41 13.86
N PHE A 726 13.83 2.26 14.44
CA PHE A 726 14.70 1.46 15.28
C PHE A 726 15.02 0.14 14.59
N THR A 727 16.26 -0.33 14.76
CA THR A 727 16.66 -1.68 14.36
C THR A 727 16.45 -2.61 15.54
N VAL A 728 15.81 -3.75 15.30
CA VAL A 728 15.47 -4.76 16.31
C VAL A 728 15.88 -6.16 15.84
N THR A 729 16.20 -7.03 16.79
CA THR A 729 16.69 -8.40 16.52
C THR A 729 15.73 -9.48 17.05
N ASP A 730 14.49 -9.11 17.30
CA ASP A 730 13.46 -9.88 18.00
C ASP A 730 12.59 -10.74 17.06
N GLY A 731 12.79 -10.65 15.74
CA GLY A 731 11.96 -11.30 14.73
C GLY A 731 10.86 -10.41 14.14
N THR A 732 10.81 -9.13 14.51
CA THR A 732 9.98 -8.12 13.83
C THR A 732 10.32 -8.11 12.35
N SER A 733 9.28 -7.95 11.51
CA SER A 733 9.40 -7.95 10.06
C SER A 733 10.54 -7.03 9.58
N GLY A 734 11.46 -7.60 8.78
CA GLY A 734 12.72 -7.03 8.31
C GLY A 734 13.60 -6.31 9.37
N GLY A 735 13.46 -6.66 10.65
CA GLY A 735 14.31 -6.21 11.75
C GLY A 735 14.24 -4.71 12.03
N LYS A 736 13.12 -4.07 11.69
CA LYS A 736 12.94 -2.63 11.90
C LYS A 736 11.55 -2.30 12.43
N VAL A 737 11.48 -1.29 13.28
CA VAL A 737 10.24 -0.72 13.81
C VAL A 737 10.24 0.76 13.46
N LYS A 738 9.25 1.19 12.68
CA LYS A 738 9.03 2.60 12.35
C LYS A 738 7.86 3.13 13.18
N LEU A 739 8.10 4.21 13.92
CA LEU A 739 7.07 4.91 14.69
C LEU A 739 6.63 6.17 13.92
N PHE A 740 5.32 6.35 13.78
CA PHE A 740 4.68 7.50 13.14
C PHE A 740 3.83 8.24 14.17
N GLY A 741 4.52 8.73 15.19
CA GLY A 741 3.97 9.28 16.42
C GLY A 741 4.12 8.30 17.59
N ASP A 742 4.09 8.84 18.81
CA ASP A 742 4.06 8.06 20.05
C ASP A 742 3.40 8.89 21.17
N LEU A 743 3.26 8.33 22.36
CA LEU A 743 2.71 9.02 23.52
C LEU A 743 3.60 10.17 24.00
N LYS A 744 2.98 11.28 24.38
CA LYS A 744 3.59 12.44 25.03
C LYS A 744 4.20 12.06 26.38
N SER A 745 5.16 12.87 26.84
CA SER A 745 5.75 12.72 28.18
C SER A 745 4.70 12.82 29.30
N SER A 746 3.64 13.61 29.09
CA SER A 746 2.51 13.78 30.01
C SER A 746 1.53 12.61 30.07
N ALA A 747 1.65 11.61 29.18
CA ALA A 747 0.80 10.42 29.24
C ALA A 747 1.04 9.65 30.54
N THR A 748 -0.01 9.04 31.07
CA THR A 748 0.02 8.30 32.33
C THR A 748 0.88 7.02 32.20
N THR A 749 1.31 6.47 33.33
CA THR A 749 2.04 5.19 33.36
C THR A 749 1.23 4.07 32.73
N ALA A 750 -0.07 4.01 33.00
CA ALA A 750 -0.96 2.99 32.43
C ALA A 750 -1.07 3.08 30.90
N GLU A 751 -1.17 4.30 30.36
CA GLU A 751 -1.16 4.51 28.91
C GLU A 751 0.16 4.09 28.27
N LYS A 752 1.29 4.41 28.91
CA LYS A 752 2.63 4.04 28.41
C LYS A 752 2.92 2.55 28.47
N SER A 753 2.22 1.79 29.31
CA SER A 753 2.39 0.33 29.37
C SER A 753 1.59 -0.44 28.32
N VAL A 754 0.82 0.23 27.45
CA VAL A 754 0.10 -0.44 26.35
C VAL A 754 1.07 -0.71 25.20
N GLY A 755 1.20 -2.00 24.84
CA GLY A 755 1.94 -2.48 23.67
C GLY A 755 1.03 -2.65 22.46
N PHE A 756 1.49 -3.38 21.44
CA PHE A 756 0.66 -3.66 20.28
C PHE A 756 -0.58 -4.45 20.69
N THR A 757 -1.72 -4.12 20.10
CA THR A 757 -3.05 -4.51 20.61
C THR A 757 -3.50 -5.83 19.99
N TRP A 758 -2.73 -6.89 20.25
CA TRP A 758 -2.93 -8.23 19.67
C TRP A 758 -4.06 -9.04 20.30
N SER A 759 -4.52 -8.64 21.48
CA SER A 759 -5.57 -9.35 22.19
C SER A 759 -6.94 -8.86 21.77
N ASP A 760 -7.81 -9.80 21.43
CA ASP A 760 -9.23 -9.56 21.22
C ASP A 760 -9.86 -9.05 22.53
N PRO A 761 -10.65 -7.96 22.50
CA PRO A 761 -11.32 -7.46 23.69
C PRO A 761 -12.33 -8.47 24.25
N ALA A 762 -12.37 -8.59 25.57
CA ALA A 762 -13.46 -9.27 26.29
C ALA A 762 -14.34 -8.21 26.97
N VAL A 763 -15.65 -8.33 26.81
CA VAL A 763 -16.60 -7.33 27.33
C VAL A 763 -17.73 -8.05 28.05
N GLY A 764 -18.08 -7.60 29.24
CA GLY A 764 -19.19 -8.16 29.99
C GLY A 764 -19.41 -7.55 31.37
N PRO A 765 -20.49 -7.97 32.05
CA PRO A 765 -20.82 -7.50 33.39
C PRO A 765 -19.87 -8.11 34.44
N LEU A 766 -19.52 -7.32 35.44
CA LEU A 766 -18.77 -7.77 36.63
C LEU A 766 -19.68 -8.20 37.79
N ASP A 767 -20.96 -7.84 37.73
CA ASP A 767 -21.95 -8.11 38.76
C ASP A 767 -23.22 -8.73 38.18
N GLY A 768 -23.97 -9.46 39.02
CA GLY A 768 -25.23 -10.09 38.60
C GLY A 768 -26.31 -9.08 38.20
N GLY A 769 -26.25 -7.86 38.73
CA GLY A 769 -27.14 -6.75 38.36
C GLY A 769 -26.75 -6.03 37.06
N ARG A 770 -25.61 -6.37 36.46
CA ARG A 770 -25.09 -5.79 35.21
C ARG A 770 -24.92 -4.27 35.26
N SER A 771 -24.85 -3.71 36.47
CA SER A 771 -24.69 -2.27 36.70
C SER A 771 -23.27 -1.82 36.39
N THR A 772 -22.32 -2.75 36.49
CA THR A 772 -20.91 -2.53 36.23
C THR A 772 -20.46 -3.45 35.10
N ASN A 773 -20.06 -2.88 33.97
CA ASN A 773 -19.49 -3.62 32.85
C ASN A 773 -18.00 -3.29 32.75
N ALA A 774 -17.21 -4.28 32.39
CA ALA A 774 -15.79 -4.12 32.13
C ALA A 774 -15.47 -4.51 30.69
N VAL A 775 -14.48 -3.80 30.16
CA VAL A 775 -13.75 -4.18 28.95
C VAL A 775 -12.38 -4.62 29.43
N ILE A 776 -12.05 -5.88 29.18
CA ILE A 776 -10.74 -6.44 29.49
C ILE A 776 -9.96 -6.57 28.19
N VAL A 777 -8.79 -5.95 28.14
CA VAL A 777 -7.89 -5.98 26.99
C VAL A 777 -6.47 -6.35 27.39
N GLY A 778 -5.80 -7.11 26.53
CA GLY A 778 -4.40 -7.46 26.75
C GLY A 778 -3.45 -6.41 26.18
N SER A 779 -2.29 -6.26 26.80
CA SER A 779 -1.15 -5.58 26.19
C SER A 779 -0.31 -6.61 25.44
N GLY A 780 -0.34 -6.60 24.11
CA GLY A 780 0.53 -7.44 23.29
C GLY A 780 1.94 -6.89 23.20
N TYR A 781 2.76 -7.56 22.39
CA TYR A 781 4.20 -7.28 22.25
C TYR A 781 4.50 -5.79 22.00
N PHE A 782 5.59 -5.29 22.59
CA PHE A 782 6.22 -4.05 22.19
C PHE A 782 7.74 -4.27 22.22
N PRO A 783 8.50 -3.84 21.21
CA PRO A 783 9.94 -3.99 21.19
C PRO A 783 10.60 -3.27 22.37
N ASP A 784 11.69 -3.83 22.91
CA ASP A 784 12.48 -3.24 24.01
C ASP A 784 13.23 -1.97 23.54
N ILE A 785 12.49 -0.91 23.19
CA ILE A 785 12.98 0.37 22.64
C ILE A 785 12.48 1.58 23.43
N GLU A 786 11.67 1.39 24.48
CA GLU A 786 11.06 2.49 25.24
C GLU A 786 12.09 3.44 25.84
N THR A 787 13.23 2.90 26.26
CA THR A 787 14.35 3.70 26.80
C THR A 787 14.99 4.62 25.76
N LEU A 788 14.82 4.30 24.47
CA LEU A 788 15.31 5.09 23.33
C LEU A 788 14.29 6.14 22.88
N ILE A 789 13.06 6.09 23.40
CA ILE A 789 12.00 7.04 23.05
C ILE A 789 11.99 8.19 24.08
N PRO A 790 12.30 9.44 23.68
CA PRO A 790 12.43 10.56 24.62
C PRO A 790 11.21 10.77 25.53
N SER A 791 10.01 10.61 24.98
CA SER A 791 8.75 10.83 25.70
C SER A 791 8.39 9.70 26.69
N ARG A 792 8.96 8.51 26.53
CA ARG A 792 8.77 7.37 27.44
C ARG A 792 9.84 7.33 28.52
N GLY A 793 11.11 7.49 28.14
CA GLY A 793 12.27 7.60 29.04
C GLY A 793 12.81 6.25 29.58
N ALA A 794 13.98 6.27 30.23
CA ALA A 794 14.66 5.07 30.73
C ALA A 794 13.94 4.34 31.88
N SER A 795 13.02 5.03 32.57
CA SER A 795 12.17 4.50 33.63
C SER A 795 10.75 4.18 33.16
N ALA A 796 10.51 4.16 31.83
CA ALA A 796 9.20 3.83 31.27
C ALA A 796 8.73 2.45 31.73
N PRO A 797 7.42 2.28 32.01
CA PRO A 797 6.88 0.94 32.20
C PRO A 797 7.03 0.17 30.88
N LYS A 798 7.48 -1.08 30.98
CA LYS A 798 7.59 -1.95 29.80
C LYS A 798 6.20 -2.20 29.22
N ALA A 799 6.01 -1.82 27.96
CA ALA A 799 4.79 -2.13 27.25
C ALA A 799 4.69 -3.64 27.00
N GLY A 800 3.48 -4.19 26.91
CA GLY A 800 3.28 -5.62 26.62
C GLY A 800 3.33 -6.56 27.82
N ARG A 801 3.22 -6.04 29.04
CA ARG A 801 3.27 -6.84 30.29
C ARG A 801 2.04 -6.74 31.17
N ALA A 802 1.02 -6.02 30.71
CA ALA A 802 -0.18 -5.71 31.49
C ALA A 802 -1.44 -6.24 30.82
N LEU A 803 -2.49 -6.37 31.63
CA LEU A 803 -3.87 -6.57 31.23
C LEU A 803 -4.66 -5.38 31.82
N TYR A 804 -5.53 -4.77 31.02
CA TYR A 804 -6.31 -3.58 31.39
C TYR A 804 -7.77 -3.91 31.50
#